data_AF-A0A933LSC3-F1
#
_entry.id   AF-A0A933LSC3-F1
#
_cell.length_a   1.000
_cell.length_b   1.000
_cell.length_c   1.000
_cell.angle_alpha   90.00
_cell.angle_beta   90.00
_cell.angle_gamma   90.00
#
_symmetry.space_group_name_H-M   'P 1'
#
loop_
_entity.id
_entity.type
_entity.pdbx_description
1 polymer ?
#
loop_
_entity_poly.entity_id
_entity_poly.type
_entity_poly.pdbx_seq_one_letter_code
_entity_poly.pdbx_strand_id
1 'polypeptide(L)'
;MVLGLALLGGSGWPLLPQALAAQTNDPSASSTTVIVLTVAAGDQIRWQSSFTEHPPTISIRFPKQHVISSLPERTAVGRGVVQSLTARYDAAAGSRGARFLDAVDIALSGPYAYRVRSQNGRVIVEIDHPASVGSAAMEIGLTDGAISSPLITARVSERFRAMQEALARATPTPWTFQVNQPAAPGAFGVAALAQARSAKAAPRPLGAPWTPRSAPRTALAMWIGLISLAGWWLLRRALPGGWPRKRAGDLAASSGVKMLDELAWKTFERQGYEVVSSAELTKPLAGSFRVIAKQGESSAWFVAGHGAFYDKQTVQRFLSAMQSARVARGFLIAPGSFTVPAQRFASEHQIQLIGREQLTELLSLGAQSETASKQVETLRAQLEEINATLARCAQELDDLRRQRNEASWFLGEERTRSASLEAQLQELSDARVHDAAARQQAETDAMKWHKQWEESQWYLGESRTRVAHLEDQLAILQDLSSRLETAEREAREASWFLGEERVRTEALEAQVATLQRALDEAQQGRSELQAMMARLTKELTILRTVGERRASERVTVPAMAVELRLNGGESIVSGACRNMSGGGISLEADRALPTDTSCRLRLSLPGQEPFDSTAKIKWQRTLDTQPVRYQSGFQFTGLNPSKRQWLKQLLAAASQPASK
;
A
#
# COMPACT_ATOMS: atom_id res chain seq x y z
N MET A 1 70.31 20.68 12.26
CA MET A 1 70.04 20.18 13.62
C MET A 1 69.99 18.66 13.55
N VAL A 2 71.14 18.02 13.80
CA VAL A 2 71.42 17.12 14.94
C VAL A 2 70.68 15.76 14.75
N LEU A 3 71.33 14.77 14.11
CA LEU A 3 72.24 13.72 14.66
C LEU A 3 71.45 12.61 15.39
N GLY A 4 71.69 11.31 15.23
CA GLY A 4 72.80 10.56 14.61
C GLY A 4 72.38 9.10 14.33
N LEU A 5 73.03 8.44 13.34
CA LEU A 5 74.09 7.42 13.49
C LEU A 5 73.60 6.07 14.07
N ALA A 6 73.98 4.88 13.60
CA ALA A 6 74.75 4.41 12.44
C ALA A 6 74.90 2.86 12.56
N LEU A 7 75.07 2.16 11.41
CA LEU A 7 76.04 1.05 11.13
C LEU A 7 75.91 -0.26 11.95
N LEU A 8 76.11 -1.50 11.48
CA LEU A 8 76.67 -2.27 10.34
C LEU A 8 76.04 -3.68 10.48
N GLY A 9 76.00 -4.64 9.55
CA GLY A 9 76.73 -4.96 8.33
C GLY A 9 76.55 -6.48 8.11
N GLY A 10 76.56 -6.95 6.86
CA GLY A 10 76.42 -8.39 6.59
C GLY A 10 76.16 -8.71 5.12
N SER A 11 77.25 -8.89 4.38
CA SER A 11 77.40 -9.21 2.96
C SER A 11 76.87 -10.58 2.50
N GLY A 12 76.43 -10.65 1.22
CA GLY A 12 76.78 -11.79 0.34
C GLY A 12 75.65 -12.58 -0.37
N TRP A 13 75.26 -12.14 -1.60
CA TRP A 13 74.93 -12.83 -2.87
C TRP A 13 74.42 -14.31 -2.92
N PRO A 14 73.72 -14.80 -3.98
CA PRO A 14 73.26 -14.15 -5.22
C PRO A 14 71.77 -14.36 -5.57
N LEU A 15 71.37 -13.69 -6.65
CA LEU A 15 70.12 -13.79 -7.40
C LEU A 15 69.66 -15.23 -7.70
N LEU A 16 68.40 -15.55 -7.36
CA LEU A 16 67.59 -16.60 -7.98
C LEU A 16 66.16 -16.07 -8.19
N PRO A 17 65.47 -16.53 -9.26
CA PRO A 17 64.39 -15.80 -9.90
C PRO A 17 63.10 -15.83 -9.09
N GLN A 18 62.43 -14.68 -9.05
CA GLN A 18 61.03 -14.55 -8.69
C GLN A 18 60.17 -15.36 -9.67
N ALA A 19 59.90 -16.62 -9.35
CA ALA A 19 58.76 -17.33 -9.89
C ALA A 19 57.53 -16.86 -9.12
N LEU A 20 56.75 -15.98 -9.76
CA LEU A 20 55.38 -15.65 -9.42
C LEU A 20 54.53 -16.93 -9.38
N ALA A 21 54.51 -17.62 -8.24
CA ALA A 21 53.39 -18.46 -7.88
C ALA A 21 52.29 -17.50 -7.39
N ALA A 22 51.39 -17.13 -8.29
CA ALA A 22 50.09 -16.60 -7.91
C ALA A 22 49.38 -17.71 -7.13
N GLN A 23 49.57 -17.74 -5.81
CA GLN A 23 48.64 -18.39 -4.89
C GLN A 23 47.37 -17.55 -4.90
N THR A 24 46.54 -17.76 -5.92
CA THR A 24 45.11 -17.50 -5.81
C THR A 24 44.54 -18.57 -4.89
N ASN A 25 44.81 -18.44 -3.58
CA ASN A 25 43.97 -19.04 -2.56
C ASN A 25 42.68 -18.21 -2.54
N ASP A 26 41.86 -18.35 -3.60
CA ASP A 26 40.49 -17.90 -3.51
C ASP A 26 39.88 -18.64 -2.31
N PRO A 27 39.33 -17.93 -1.32
CA PRO A 27 38.72 -18.58 -0.17
C PRO A 27 37.68 -19.55 -0.71
N SER A 28 37.88 -20.85 -0.46
CA SER A 28 36.94 -21.88 -0.86
C SER A 28 35.57 -21.45 -0.36
N ALA A 29 34.61 -21.28 -1.28
CA ALA A 29 33.29 -20.78 -0.93
C ALA A 29 32.76 -21.50 0.31
N SER A 30 32.55 -20.77 1.40
CA SER A 30 32.00 -21.33 2.63
C SER A 30 30.48 -21.36 2.52
N SER A 31 29.88 -22.44 2.99
CA SER A 31 28.43 -22.58 3.14
C SER A 31 28.11 -22.83 4.61
N THR A 32 26.94 -22.41 5.05
CA THR A 32 26.52 -22.55 6.44
C THR A 32 25.30 -23.46 6.49
N THR A 33 25.43 -24.58 7.20
CA THR A 33 24.31 -25.48 7.52
C THR A 33 23.66 -24.99 8.81
N VAL A 34 22.36 -24.72 8.76
CA VAL A 34 21.58 -24.23 9.91
C VAL A 34 20.68 -25.35 10.43
N ILE A 35 20.82 -25.65 11.72
CA ILE A 35 19.98 -26.59 12.47
C ILE A 35 19.16 -25.81 13.48
N VAL A 36 17.83 -25.89 13.40
CA VAL A 36 16.92 -25.22 14.35
C VAL A 36 16.30 -26.27 15.25
N LEU A 37 16.53 -26.18 16.56
CA LEU A 37 15.92 -27.03 17.59
C LEU A 37 14.79 -26.23 18.28
N THR A 38 13.53 -26.57 18.01
CA THR A 38 12.38 -25.86 18.63
C THR A 38 11.94 -26.53 19.93
N VAL A 39 12.26 -25.97 21.10
CA VAL A 39 11.83 -26.52 22.39
C VAL A 39 10.53 -25.83 22.82
N ALA A 40 9.59 -26.56 23.40
CA ALA A 40 8.33 -26.03 23.94
C ALA A 40 8.54 -25.22 25.24
N ALA A 41 9.37 -24.18 25.18
CA ALA A 41 9.59 -23.22 26.25
C ALA A 41 9.15 -21.84 25.75
N GLY A 42 8.31 -21.13 26.50
CA GLY A 42 7.88 -19.77 26.16
C GLY A 42 9.00 -18.73 26.27
N ASP A 43 10.07 -19.05 27.01
CA ASP A 43 11.17 -18.16 27.33
C ASP A 43 12.49 -18.57 26.64
N GLN A 44 13.50 -17.72 26.73
CA GLN A 44 14.86 -17.98 26.23
C GLN A 44 15.46 -19.19 26.95
N ILE A 45 15.83 -20.21 26.18
CA ILE A 45 16.37 -21.48 26.69
C ILE A 45 17.83 -21.29 27.07
N ARG A 46 18.18 -21.64 28.32
CA ARG A 46 19.58 -21.78 28.75
C ARG A 46 20.15 -23.08 28.19
N TRP A 47 21.35 -23.05 27.62
CA TRP A 47 22.03 -24.23 27.07
C TRP A 47 23.55 -24.13 27.30
N GLN A 48 24.23 -25.26 27.20
CA GLN A 48 25.70 -25.34 27.18
C GLN A 48 26.12 -26.15 25.96
N SER A 49 27.00 -25.60 25.12
CA SER A 49 27.56 -26.32 23.96
C SER A 49 28.99 -26.76 24.24
N SER A 50 29.33 -27.99 23.87
CA SER A 50 30.70 -28.48 23.85
C SER A 50 30.99 -29.18 22.53
N PHE A 51 32.26 -29.17 22.09
CA PHE A 51 32.70 -29.85 20.88
C PHE A 51 33.69 -30.96 21.22
N THR A 52 33.50 -32.13 20.63
CA THR A 52 34.43 -33.27 20.73
C THR A 52 35.04 -33.51 19.35
N GLU A 53 36.37 -33.63 19.23
CA GLU A 53 37.04 -33.75 17.93
C GLU A 53 36.94 -35.14 17.30
N HIS A 54 36.83 -36.20 18.11
CA HIS A 54 36.93 -37.59 17.64
C HIS A 54 35.84 -38.51 18.25
N PRO A 55 34.72 -38.75 17.53
CA PRO A 55 34.32 -38.15 16.25
C PRO A 55 33.84 -36.69 16.41
N PRO A 56 33.97 -35.83 15.38
CA PRO A 56 33.58 -34.43 15.44
C PRO A 56 32.09 -34.31 15.77
N THR A 57 31.78 -33.88 17.00
CA THR A 57 30.43 -33.89 17.56
C THR A 57 30.16 -32.61 18.34
N ILE A 58 29.07 -31.92 18.02
CA ILE A 58 28.54 -30.80 18.81
C ILE A 58 27.52 -31.36 19.80
N SER A 59 27.79 -31.21 21.09
CA SER A 59 26.86 -31.60 22.16
C SER A 59 26.23 -30.36 22.77
N ILE A 60 24.90 -30.28 22.73
CA ILE A 60 24.11 -29.20 23.32
C ILE A 60 23.35 -29.76 24.51
N ARG A 61 23.76 -29.35 25.72
CA ARG A 61 23.12 -29.74 26.97
C ARG A 61 22.10 -28.72 27.42
N PHE A 62 20.96 -29.21 27.88
CA PHE A 62 19.84 -28.42 28.37
C PHE A 62 19.66 -28.66 29.88
N PRO A 63 19.44 -27.61 30.69
CA PRO A 63 19.07 -27.80 32.09
C PRO A 63 17.66 -28.39 32.13
N LYS A 64 17.51 -29.65 32.60
CA LYS A 64 16.25 -30.40 32.79
C LYS A 64 14.98 -29.68 32.31
N GLN A 65 14.79 -29.61 30.98
CA GLN A 65 13.62 -28.98 30.38
C GLN A 65 12.58 -30.03 30.01
N HIS A 66 11.33 -29.77 30.39
CA HIS A 66 10.21 -30.64 30.04
C HIS A 66 9.95 -30.54 28.54
N VAL A 67 10.15 -31.62 27.79
CA VAL A 67 9.89 -31.65 26.34
C VAL A 67 8.59 -32.40 26.09
N ILE A 68 7.66 -31.75 25.38
CA ILE A 68 6.31 -32.27 25.13
C ILE A 68 6.30 -33.36 24.05
N SER A 69 7.28 -33.37 23.13
CA SER A 69 7.42 -34.40 22.11
C SER A 69 8.79 -35.10 22.17
N SER A 70 8.79 -36.41 21.90
CA SER A 70 10.03 -37.19 21.80
C SER A 70 10.65 -36.99 20.42
N LEU A 71 11.86 -36.44 20.36
CA LEU A 71 12.76 -36.68 19.23
C LEU A 71 13.13 -38.17 19.21
N PRO A 72 13.33 -38.76 18.03
CA PRO A 72 13.94 -40.08 17.95
C PRO A 72 15.28 -40.08 18.68
N GLU A 73 15.55 -41.09 19.51
CA GLU A 73 16.83 -41.21 20.25
C GLU A 73 18.03 -41.14 19.30
N ARG A 74 17.87 -41.61 18.06
CA ARG A 74 18.87 -41.48 16.99
C ARG A 74 18.19 -41.27 15.65
N THR A 75 18.59 -40.21 14.94
CA THR A 75 18.20 -39.95 13.55
C THR A 75 19.45 -39.93 12.68
N ALA A 76 19.51 -40.79 11.66
CA ALA A 76 20.54 -40.71 10.63
C ALA A 76 20.12 -39.68 9.57
N VAL A 77 20.93 -38.64 9.38
CA VAL A 77 20.61 -37.53 8.46
C VAL A 77 21.15 -37.78 7.04
N GLY A 78 22.13 -38.69 6.89
CA GLY A 78 22.61 -39.15 5.57
C GLY A 78 23.78 -38.32 5.03
N ARG A 79 23.88 -38.17 3.70
CA ARG A 79 24.97 -37.45 3.02
C ARG A 79 24.88 -35.95 3.30
N GLY A 80 25.90 -35.38 3.92
CA GLY A 80 26.00 -33.94 4.22
C GLY A 80 26.96 -33.68 5.38
N VAL A 81 26.91 -32.45 5.88
CA VAL A 81 27.71 -31.97 7.03
C VAL A 81 27.34 -32.68 8.32
N VAL A 82 26.04 -32.97 8.50
CA VAL A 82 25.49 -33.66 9.67
C VAL A 82 25.29 -35.13 9.32
N GLN A 83 26.00 -36.02 10.01
CA GLN A 83 25.90 -37.47 9.80
C GLN A 83 24.75 -38.08 10.62
N SER A 84 24.64 -37.69 11.89
CA SER A 84 23.58 -38.18 12.78
C SER A 84 23.27 -37.21 13.91
N LEU A 85 22.03 -37.27 14.38
CA LEU A 85 21.54 -36.59 15.57
C LEU A 85 21.18 -37.63 16.62
N THR A 86 21.67 -37.47 17.85
CA THR A 86 21.33 -38.34 18.98
C THR A 86 20.73 -37.50 20.09
N ALA A 87 19.50 -37.78 20.48
CA ALA A 87 18.82 -37.11 21.59
C ALA A 87 18.91 -37.98 22.84
N ARG A 88 19.47 -37.43 23.92
CA ARG A 88 19.60 -38.08 25.22
C ARG A 88 18.54 -37.56 26.18
N TYR A 89 17.88 -38.51 26.83
CA TYR A 89 16.77 -38.24 27.72
C TYR A 89 17.06 -38.74 29.14
N ASP A 90 16.79 -37.90 30.13
CA ASP A 90 16.74 -38.28 31.54
C ASP A 90 15.34 -38.76 31.93
N ALA A 91 15.27 -39.81 32.74
CA ALA A 91 14.01 -40.28 33.30
C ALA A 91 13.47 -39.24 34.30
N ALA A 92 12.22 -38.79 34.10
CA ALA A 92 11.58 -37.94 35.08
C ALA A 92 11.28 -38.74 36.36
N ALA A 93 11.82 -38.29 37.49
CA ALA A 93 11.49 -38.88 38.79
C ALA A 93 9.99 -38.70 39.07
N GLY A 94 9.21 -39.79 39.01
CA GLY A 94 7.83 -39.83 39.51
C GLY A 94 6.69 -39.81 38.48
N SER A 95 6.95 -39.70 37.17
CA SER A 95 5.89 -39.75 36.15
C SER A 95 6.16 -40.84 35.10
N ARG A 96 5.27 -41.83 35.00
CA ARG A 96 5.33 -42.87 33.95
C ARG A 96 5.11 -42.21 32.59
N GLY A 97 6.19 -41.90 31.88
CA GLY A 97 6.18 -41.45 30.48
C GLY A 97 6.81 -40.09 30.25
N ALA A 98 7.11 -39.30 31.28
CA ALA A 98 7.83 -38.03 31.11
C ALA A 98 9.33 -38.28 30.98
N ARG A 99 9.93 -37.75 29.90
CA ARG A 99 11.37 -37.77 29.65
C ARG A 99 11.85 -36.32 29.53
N PHE A 100 12.92 -35.97 30.24
CA PHE A 100 13.55 -34.65 30.13
C PHE A 100 14.66 -34.73 29.08
N LEU A 101 14.72 -33.80 28.13
CA LEU A 101 15.84 -33.74 27.20
C LEU A 101 17.08 -33.24 27.96
N ASP A 102 18.09 -34.08 28.08
CA ASP A 102 19.37 -33.75 28.72
C ASP A 102 20.34 -33.16 27.69
N ALA A 103 20.54 -33.85 26.57
CA ALA A 103 21.49 -33.43 25.54
C ALA A 103 21.04 -33.77 24.12
N VAL A 104 21.49 -32.98 23.15
CA VAL A 104 21.44 -33.31 21.72
C VAL A 104 22.86 -33.33 21.18
N ASP A 105 23.28 -34.50 20.67
CA ASP A 105 24.59 -34.72 20.06
C ASP A 105 24.45 -34.72 18.53
N ILE A 106 25.16 -33.81 17.86
CA ILE A 106 25.16 -33.60 16.41
C ILE A 106 26.52 -34.08 15.87
N ALA A 107 26.56 -35.27 15.30
CA ALA A 107 27.78 -35.83 14.71
C ALA A 107 27.99 -35.23 13.30
N LEU A 108 29.19 -34.72 13.04
CA LEU A 108 29.56 -34.05 11.81
C LEU A 108 30.45 -34.91 10.91
N SER A 109 30.53 -34.57 9.62
CA SER A 109 31.47 -35.22 8.69
C SER A 109 32.91 -34.75 8.84
N GLY A 110 33.15 -33.65 9.55
CA GLY A 110 34.47 -33.06 9.77
C GLY A 110 34.46 -32.03 10.90
N PRO A 111 35.64 -31.56 11.34
CA PRO A 111 35.78 -30.57 12.40
C PRO A 111 35.48 -29.16 11.89
N TYR A 112 34.19 -28.85 11.72
CA TYR A 112 33.72 -27.56 11.23
C TYR A 112 33.54 -26.54 12.35
N ALA A 113 33.71 -25.26 12.03
CA ALA A 113 33.39 -24.18 12.96
C ALA A 113 31.87 -24.12 13.15
N TYR A 114 31.42 -23.85 14.37
CA TYR A 114 29.99 -23.75 14.68
C TYR A 114 29.68 -22.59 15.62
N ARG A 115 28.44 -22.10 15.56
CA ARG A 115 27.89 -21.07 16.45
C ARG A 115 26.52 -21.52 16.92
N VAL A 116 26.23 -21.34 18.21
CA VAL A 116 24.92 -21.65 18.79
C VAL A 116 24.29 -20.36 19.31
N ARG A 117 23.03 -20.13 18.96
CA ARG A 117 22.25 -18.95 19.37
C ARG A 117 20.91 -19.39 19.97
N SER A 118 20.42 -18.67 20.97
CA SER A 118 19.10 -18.89 21.57
C SER A 118 18.12 -17.83 21.08
N GLN A 119 16.92 -18.24 20.68
CA GLN A 119 15.76 -17.40 20.41
C GLN A 119 14.58 -17.95 21.23
N ASN A 120 13.50 -17.18 21.40
CA ASN A 120 12.33 -17.61 22.20
C ASN A 120 11.80 -18.97 21.72
N GLY A 121 11.94 -20.01 22.55
CA GLY A 121 11.58 -21.39 22.22
C GLY A 121 12.45 -22.10 21.16
N ARG A 122 13.60 -21.55 20.77
CA ARG A 122 14.46 -22.13 19.70
C ARG A 122 15.95 -22.04 20.02
N VAL A 123 16.68 -23.11 19.73
CA VAL A 123 18.15 -23.11 19.71
C VAL A 123 18.62 -23.32 18.28
N ILE A 124 19.37 -22.37 17.74
CA ILE A 124 19.86 -22.36 16.36
C ILE A 124 21.36 -22.69 16.38
N VAL A 125 21.75 -23.70 15.60
CA VAL A 125 23.15 -24.14 15.42
C VAL A 125 23.54 -23.85 13.97
N GLU A 126 24.47 -22.94 13.78
CA GLU A 126 25.07 -22.59 12.48
C GLU A 126 26.40 -23.33 12.37
N ILE A 127 26.62 -24.09 11.30
CA ILE A 127 27.86 -24.86 11.06
C ILE A 127 28.47 -24.39 9.74
N ASP A 128 29.67 -23.83 9.78
CA ASP A 128 30.38 -23.31 8.61
C ASP A 128 31.29 -24.39 8.02
N HIS A 129 31.04 -24.75 6.76
CA HIS A 129 31.74 -25.83 6.06
C HIS A 129 32.10 -25.41 4.63
N PRO A 130 33.07 -26.07 3.98
CA PRO A 130 33.33 -25.81 2.56
C PRO A 130 32.12 -26.23 1.71
N ALA A 131 31.81 -25.45 0.65
CA ALA A 131 30.68 -25.68 -0.24
C ALA A 131 30.71 -27.03 -0.98
N SER A 132 31.86 -27.71 -1.00
CA SER A 132 32.00 -29.07 -1.54
C SER A 132 31.26 -30.13 -0.70
N VAL A 133 30.98 -29.84 0.56
CA VAL A 133 30.15 -30.67 1.45
C VAL A 133 28.74 -30.12 1.33
N GLY A 134 27.83 -30.84 0.67
CA GLY A 134 26.49 -30.34 0.35
C GLY A 134 25.80 -29.70 1.57
N SER A 135 25.29 -28.47 1.41
CA SER A 135 24.54 -27.78 2.44
C SER A 135 23.12 -28.34 2.51
N ALA A 136 22.67 -28.67 3.72
CA ALA A 136 21.30 -29.06 3.98
C ALA A 136 20.77 -28.15 5.08
N ALA A 137 19.87 -27.22 4.75
CA ALA A 137 19.11 -26.53 5.80
C ALA A 137 18.19 -27.56 6.47
N MET A 138 18.28 -27.70 7.79
CA MET A 138 17.52 -28.71 8.52
C MET A 138 16.80 -28.08 9.71
N GLU A 139 15.47 -28.07 9.67
CA GLU A 139 14.66 -27.66 10.80
C GLU A 139 14.22 -28.89 11.60
N ILE A 140 14.50 -28.92 12.90
CA ILE A 140 14.09 -29.96 13.83
C ILE A 140 13.14 -29.32 14.85
N GLY A 141 11.83 -29.41 14.58
CA GLY A 141 10.83 -28.99 15.55
C GLY A 141 10.66 -30.03 16.68
N LEU A 142 10.76 -29.64 17.97
CA LEU A 142 10.30 -30.48 19.08
C LEU A 142 8.83 -30.22 19.45
N THR A 143 8.05 -29.56 18.58
CA THR A 143 6.63 -29.27 18.85
C THR A 143 5.66 -30.36 18.42
N ASP A 144 6.04 -31.34 17.59
CA ASP A 144 5.14 -32.44 17.15
C ASP A 144 5.87 -33.75 16.80
N GLY A 145 7.12 -33.94 17.24
CA GLY A 145 7.89 -35.17 17.00
C GLY A 145 8.26 -35.46 15.53
N ALA A 146 7.93 -34.57 14.59
CA ALA A 146 8.22 -34.70 13.17
C ALA A 146 9.46 -33.88 12.77
N ILE A 147 10.45 -34.55 12.17
CA ILE A 147 11.60 -33.89 11.54
C ILE A 147 11.14 -33.35 10.18
N SER A 148 10.75 -32.08 10.14
CA SER A 148 10.43 -31.39 8.89
C SER A 148 11.72 -30.85 8.26
N SER A 149 12.38 -31.65 7.44
CA SER A 149 13.42 -31.11 6.55
C SER A 149 12.73 -30.18 5.53
N PRO A 150 13.13 -28.89 5.42
CA PRO A 150 12.75 -28.10 4.26
C PRO A 150 13.44 -28.72 3.03
N LEU A 151 12.66 -29.49 2.26
CA LEU A 151 13.10 -30.20 1.07
C LEU A 151 13.69 -29.24 0.03
N ILE A 152 15.01 -29.21 -0.10
CA ILE A 152 15.68 -29.26 -1.41
C ILE A 152 16.57 -30.50 -1.39
N THR A 153 15.98 -31.67 -1.58
CA THR A 153 16.65 -32.84 -2.18
C THR A 153 15.58 -33.73 -2.78
N ALA A 154 15.85 -34.12 -4.03
CA ALA A 154 14.99 -34.96 -4.85
C ALA A 154 14.59 -36.24 -4.12
N ARG A 155 13.27 -36.46 -4.01
CA ARG A 155 12.68 -37.75 -3.67
C ARG A 155 13.02 -38.76 -4.77
N VAL A 156 14.03 -39.59 -4.56
CA VAL A 156 14.00 -40.96 -5.09
C VAL A 156 12.87 -41.65 -4.35
N SER A 157 11.86 -42.02 -5.12
CA SER A 157 10.48 -41.76 -4.77
C SER A 157 9.77 -42.91 -4.04
N GLU A 158 8.79 -42.57 -3.20
CA GLU A 158 7.69 -43.47 -2.83
C GLU A 158 7.00 -44.06 -4.06
N ARG A 159 7.07 -43.39 -5.22
CA ARG A 159 6.66 -43.91 -6.53
C ARG A 159 7.49 -45.12 -6.98
N PHE A 160 8.80 -45.20 -6.70
CA PHE A 160 9.61 -46.38 -7.02
C PHE A 160 9.23 -47.59 -6.15
N ARG A 161 8.90 -47.33 -4.88
CA ARG A 161 8.38 -48.35 -3.96
C ARG A 161 6.96 -48.80 -4.35
N ALA A 162 6.10 -47.86 -4.72
CA ALA A 162 4.75 -48.13 -5.23
C ALA A 162 4.77 -48.82 -6.61
N MET A 163 5.76 -48.52 -7.46
CA MET A 163 5.96 -49.16 -8.76
C MET A 163 6.50 -50.58 -8.61
N GLN A 164 7.40 -50.84 -7.66
CA GLN A 164 7.83 -52.20 -7.34
C GLN A 164 6.70 -53.03 -6.70
N GLU A 165 5.86 -52.43 -5.86
CA GLU A 165 4.64 -53.07 -5.37
C GLU A 165 3.60 -53.32 -6.46
N ALA A 166 3.45 -52.41 -7.43
CA ALA A 166 2.55 -52.57 -8.56
C ALA A 166 3.04 -53.65 -9.54
N LEU A 167 4.35 -53.71 -9.82
CA LEU A 167 4.97 -54.76 -10.64
C LEU A 167 4.89 -56.14 -9.97
N ALA A 168 5.00 -56.22 -8.65
CA ALA A 168 4.85 -57.47 -7.91
C ALA A 168 3.40 -57.98 -7.87
N ARG A 169 2.41 -57.10 -8.10
CA ARG A 169 0.97 -57.43 -8.12
C ARG A 169 0.37 -57.60 -9.52
N ALA A 170 1.09 -57.22 -10.58
CA ALA A 170 0.60 -57.29 -11.94
C ALA A 170 0.70 -58.74 -12.46
N THR A 171 -0.43 -59.46 -12.50
CA THR A 171 -0.58 -60.67 -13.30
C THR A 171 -0.78 -60.28 -14.77
N PRO A 172 -0.09 -60.92 -15.73
CA PRO A 172 -0.18 -60.53 -17.14
C PRO A 172 -1.56 -60.90 -17.70
N THR A 173 -2.35 -59.88 -18.05
CA THR A 173 -3.56 -60.02 -18.88
C THR A 173 -3.18 -60.02 -20.36
N PRO A 174 -3.67 -60.96 -21.18
CA PRO A 174 -3.38 -61.00 -22.61
C PRO A 174 -4.04 -59.83 -23.36
N TRP A 175 -3.25 -59.22 -24.25
CA TRP A 175 -3.64 -58.13 -25.16
C TRP A 175 -4.70 -58.52 -26.18
N THR A 176 -5.52 -57.54 -26.59
CA THR A 176 -6.18 -57.53 -27.90
C THR A 176 -5.87 -56.21 -28.61
N PHE A 177 -5.33 -56.32 -29.81
CA PHE A 177 -4.87 -55.24 -30.67
C PHE A 177 -5.99 -54.94 -31.69
N GLN A 178 -6.56 -53.74 -31.68
CA GLN A 178 -7.46 -53.27 -32.75
C GLN A 178 -6.75 -52.18 -33.56
N VAL A 179 -6.45 -52.50 -34.81
CA VAL A 179 -5.87 -51.59 -35.81
C VAL A 179 -7.01 -50.82 -36.47
N ASN A 180 -7.06 -49.50 -36.27
CA ASN A 180 -7.92 -48.62 -37.06
C ASN A 180 -7.15 -48.04 -38.25
N GLN A 181 -7.72 -48.24 -39.42
CA GLN A 181 -7.24 -47.84 -40.74
C GLN A 181 -7.57 -46.34 -41.01
N PRO A 182 -6.71 -45.56 -41.69
CA PRO A 182 -6.97 -44.15 -41.96
C PRO A 182 -7.79 -43.93 -43.24
N ALA A 183 -8.73 -42.98 -43.20
CA ALA A 183 -9.46 -42.49 -44.37
C ALA A 183 -8.66 -41.40 -45.13
N ALA A 184 -8.80 -41.42 -46.45
CA ALA A 184 -8.07 -40.66 -47.46
C ALA A 184 -8.48 -39.16 -47.55
N PRO A 185 -7.70 -38.31 -48.27
CA PRO A 185 -7.86 -36.86 -48.31
C PRO A 185 -8.64 -36.35 -49.55
N GLY A 186 -9.38 -35.25 -49.39
CA GLY A 186 -9.85 -34.37 -50.47
C GLY A 186 -9.95 -32.95 -49.92
N ALA A 187 -9.14 -31.99 -50.35
CA ALA A 187 -9.17 -31.23 -51.60
C ALA A 187 -9.91 -29.87 -51.45
N PHE A 188 -9.08 -28.81 -51.46
CA PHE A 188 -9.29 -27.45 -51.96
C PHE A 188 -10.56 -26.64 -51.60
N GLY A 189 -10.30 -25.44 -51.04
CA GLY A 189 -11.23 -24.31 -51.04
C GLY A 189 -10.60 -23.07 -50.41
N VAL A 190 -9.99 -22.22 -51.24
CA VAL A 190 -9.46 -20.88 -50.89
C VAL A 190 -10.57 -19.84 -51.02
N ALA A 191 -10.49 -18.80 -50.17
CA ALA A 191 -11.14 -17.48 -50.24
C ALA A 191 -12.45 -17.29 -49.46
N ALA A 192 -12.37 -16.49 -48.38
CA ALA A 192 -13.17 -15.27 -48.23
C ALA A 192 -12.66 -14.44 -47.04
N LEU A 193 -12.27 -13.20 -47.36
CA LEU A 193 -11.86 -12.15 -46.43
C LEU A 193 -13.10 -11.40 -45.93
N ALA A 194 -13.08 -11.02 -44.65
CA ALA A 194 -13.73 -9.85 -44.04
C ALA A 194 -15.26 -9.66 -44.14
N GLN A 195 -15.96 -9.62 -42.99
CA GLN A 195 -16.64 -8.41 -42.48
C GLN A 195 -17.46 -8.64 -41.19
N ALA A 196 -17.61 -7.53 -40.46
CA ALA A 196 -18.60 -7.18 -39.43
C ALA A 196 -18.37 -7.73 -38.01
N ARG A 197 -17.89 -6.91 -37.07
CA ARG A 197 -18.62 -5.87 -36.28
C ARG A 197 -19.70 -6.43 -35.33
N SER A 198 -19.45 -6.21 -34.04
CA SER A 198 -20.39 -5.64 -33.06
C SER A 198 -21.67 -6.43 -32.70
N ALA A 199 -21.64 -7.13 -31.57
CA ALA A 199 -22.79 -7.30 -30.68
C ALA A 199 -22.27 -7.54 -29.25
N LYS A 200 -22.24 -6.52 -28.40
CA LYS A 200 -23.32 -6.12 -27.47
C LYS A 200 -23.53 -7.16 -26.36
N ALA A 201 -22.99 -6.80 -25.21
CA ALA A 201 -23.14 -7.49 -23.94
C ALA A 201 -24.62 -7.67 -23.54
N ALA A 202 -24.93 -8.85 -23.01
CA ALA A 202 -26.10 -9.10 -22.18
C ALA A 202 -25.67 -9.97 -20.98
N PRO A 203 -26.23 -9.72 -19.78
CA PRO A 203 -25.72 -10.27 -18.53
C PRO A 203 -26.20 -11.71 -18.28
N ARG A 204 -25.29 -12.56 -17.77
CA ARG A 204 -25.63 -13.87 -17.20
C ARG A 204 -26.16 -13.70 -15.77
N PRO A 205 -27.31 -14.27 -15.41
CA PRO A 205 -27.76 -14.28 -14.02
C PRO A 205 -27.04 -15.35 -13.19
N LEU A 206 -26.73 -14.94 -11.97
CA LEU A 206 -26.24 -15.74 -10.84
C LEU A 206 -27.32 -16.70 -10.32
N GLY A 207 -26.85 -17.87 -9.83
CA GLY A 207 -27.43 -18.49 -8.64
C GLY A 207 -28.32 -19.71 -8.88
N ALA A 208 -27.73 -20.89 -8.88
CA ALA A 208 -28.40 -22.12 -8.45
C ALA A 208 -27.48 -22.89 -7.48
N PRO A 209 -27.93 -23.21 -6.25
CA PRO A 209 -27.10 -23.85 -5.24
C PRO A 209 -26.96 -25.36 -5.50
N TRP A 210 -25.72 -25.84 -5.57
CA TRP A 210 -25.42 -27.26 -5.55
C TRP A 210 -25.35 -27.77 -4.11
N THR A 211 -26.24 -28.69 -3.76
CA THR A 211 -26.19 -29.51 -2.55
C THR A 211 -25.15 -30.64 -2.74
N PRO A 212 -24.23 -30.89 -1.79
CA PRO A 212 -23.40 -32.10 -1.83
C PRO A 212 -24.20 -33.29 -1.29
N ARG A 213 -24.39 -34.28 -2.16
CA ARG A 213 -25.04 -35.56 -1.89
C ARG A 213 -24.09 -36.44 -1.07
N SER A 214 -24.60 -36.95 0.04
CA SER A 214 -23.95 -37.85 0.97
C SER A 214 -24.05 -39.32 0.55
N ALA A 215 -23.08 -40.09 1.06
CA ALA A 215 -23.09 -41.55 1.32
C ALA A 215 -22.82 -42.51 0.14
N PRO A 216 -22.36 -43.77 0.38
CA PRO A 216 -22.19 -44.45 1.67
C PRO A 216 -20.85 -45.18 1.91
N ARG A 217 -20.62 -45.46 3.19
CA ARG A 217 -19.80 -46.55 3.72
C ARG A 217 -20.60 -47.86 3.69
N THR A 218 -19.97 -48.96 3.25
CA THR A 218 -20.15 -50.35 3.72
C THR A 218 -19.02 -51.17 3.08
N ALA A 219 -18.03 -51.68 3.82
CA ALA A 219 -18.07 -52.88 4.67
C ALA A 219 -18.21 -54.19 3.86
N LEU A 220 -17.11 -54.92 3.67
CA LEU A 220 -17.10 -56.39 3.66
C LEU A 220 -15.69 -56.97 3.94
N ALA A 221 -15.61 -57.69 5.07
CA ALA A 221 -14.87 -58.93 5.40
C ALA A 221 -13.40 -59.12 4.94
N MET A 222 -12.41 -59.26 5.86
CA MET A 222 -12.01 -60.50 6.58
C MET A 222 -11.88 -61.75 5.70
N TRP A 223 -10.64 -62.24 5.50
CA TRP A 223 -10.17 -63.63 5.78
C TRP A 223 -8.69 -63.84 5.37
N ILE A 224 -7.92 -64.48 6.29
CA ILE A 224 -6.60 -65.17 6.14
C ILE A 224 -5.37 -64.26 5.90
N GLY A 225 -4.24 -64.30 6.61
CA GLY A 225 -3.70 -65.28 7.56
C GLY A 225 -2.32 -65.79 7.08
N LEU A 226 -1.25 -65.38 7.78
CA LEU A 226 0.03 -66.09 7.99
C LEU A 226 0.77 -66.74 6.78
N ILE A 227 1.98 -66.25 6.50
CA ILE A 227 3.27 -66.97 6.26
C ILE A 227 4.16 -66.09 5.37
N SER A 228 5.22 -65.49 5.93
CA SER A 228 6.49 -65.21 5.21
C SER A 228 7.53 -64.54 6.12
N LEU A 229 8.15 -65.32 7.03
CA LEU A 229 9.34 -64.90 7.78
C LEU A 229 10.48 -65.93 7.74
N ALA A 230 10.55 -66.76 6.70
CA ALA A 230 11.54 -67.85 6.60
C ALA A 230 12.25 -67.99 5.23
N GLY A 231 12.16 -67.00 4.34
CA GLY A 231 12.66 -67.14 2.95
C GLY A 231 14.09 -66.67 2.67
N TRP A 232 14.67 -65.81 3.52
CA TRP A 232 15.91 -65.12 3.16
C TRP A 232 17.18 -65.67 3.84
N TRP A 233 17.03 -66.53 4.84
CA TRP A 233 18.16 -67.09 5.59
C TRP A 233 18.63 -68.47 5.09
N LEU A 234 17.86 -69.13 4.20
CA LEU A 234 18.17 -70.47 3.68
C LEU A 234 18.80 -70.51 2.27
N LEU A 235 18.94 -69.37 1.58
CA LEU A 235 19.58 -69.32 0.25
C LEU A 235 21.09 -69.01 0.28
N ARG A 236 21.71 -68.93 1.47
CA ARG A 236 23.15 -68.59 1.61
C ARG A 236 24.01 -69.70 2.22
N ARG A 237 23.47 -70.93 2.38
CA ARG A 237 24.18 -72.02 3.09
C ARG A 237 24.27 -73.37 2.37
N ALA A 238 24.05 -73.43 1.06
CA ALA A 238 24.22 -74.67 0.28
C ALA A 238 25.00 -74.43 -1.03
N LEU A 239 26.30 -74.13 -0.91
CA LEU A 239 27.31 -74.45 -1.92
C LEU A 239 28.60 -74.86 -1.20
N PRO A 240 28.81 -76.16 -0.93
CA PRO A 240 30.14 -76.68 -0.66
C PRO A 240 30.85 -76.94 -1.99
N GLY A 241 32.15 -76.69 -2.05
CA GLY A 241 33.00 -77.25 -3.11
C GLY A 241 33.78 -76.20 -3.88
N GLY A 242 35.01 -75.96 -3.42
CA GLY A 242 36.04 -75.36 -4.25
C GLY A 242 36.18 -76.13 -5.55
N TRP A 243 36.16 -75.41 -6.67
CA TRP A 243 36.48 -75.97 -7.97
C TRP A 243 37.96 -76.34 -7.97
N PRO A 244 38.35 -77.61 -8.19
CA PRO A 244 39.74 -77.94 -8.35
C PRO A 244 40.20 -77.33 -9.69
N ARG A 245 41.11 -76.36 -9.63
CA ARG A 245 41.97 -76.02 -10.75
C ARG A 245 42.79 -77.27 -11.10
N LYS A 246 42.26 -78.13 -11.97
CA LYS A 246 43.05 -79.17 -12.63
C LYS A 246 44.10 -78.46 -13.47
N ARG A 247 45.37 -78.70 -13.12
CA ARG A 247 46.53 -78.27 -13.90
C ARG A 247 46.39 -78.86 -15.31
N ALA A 248 46.25 -77.99 -16.31
CA ALA A 248 46.48 -78.34 -17.70
C ALA A 248 47.99 -78.62 -17.86
N GLY A 249 48.40 -79.86 -17.59
CA GLY A 249 49.80 -80.28 -17.61
C GLY A 249 50.04 -81.64 -18.26
N ASP A 250 49.03 -82.52 -18.28
CA ASP A 250 49.10 -83.80 -18.98
C ASP A 250 48.42 -83.68 -20.34
N LEU A 251 49.16 -83.17 -21.33
CA LEU A 251 48.84 -83.41 -22.73
C LEU A 251 49.05 -84.90 -23.01
N ALA A 252 48.07 -85.70 -22.60
CA ALA A 252 47.88 -87.03 -23.15
C ALA A 252 47.92 -86.90 -24.67
N ALA A 253 48.75 -87.72 -25.33
CA ALA A 253 48.72 -87.86 -26.77
C ALA A 253 47.24 -87.87 -27.22
N SER A 254 46.88 -86.97 -28.14
CA SER A 254 45.48 -86.80 -28.56
C SER A 254 44.90 -88.18 -28.86
N SER A 255 43.63 -88.42 -28.49
CA SER A 255 42.97 -89.73 -28.66
C SER A 255 43.18 -90.31 -30.07
N GLY A 256 43.33 -89.45 -31.08
CA GLY A 256 43.70 -89.82 -32.44
C GLY A 256 45.08 -90.48 -32.62
N VAL A 257 46.14 -90.06 -31.92
CA VAL A 257 47.48 -90.70 -32.03
C VAL A 257 47.45 -92.11 -31.47
N LYS A 258 46.79 -92.32 -30.32
CA LYS A 258 46.64 -93.66 -29.73
C LYS A 258 45.79 -94.59 -30.62
N MET A 259 44.75 -94.06 -31.24
CA MET A 259 43.94 -94.81 -32.20
C MET A 259 44.75 -95.17 -33.45
N LEU A 260 45.53 -94.23 -34.00
CA LEU A 260 46.41 -94.50 -35.14
C LEU A 260 47.51 -95.51 -34.79
N ASP A 261 48.08 -95.42 -33.60
CA ASP A 261 49.05 -96.36 -33.04
C ASP A 261 48.49 -97.77 -32.98
N GLU A 262 47.30 -97.94 -32.40
CA GLU A 262 46.66 -99.24 -32.27
C GLU A 262 46.27 -99.84 -33.64
N LEU A 263 45.72 -99.02 -34.54
CA LEU A 263 45.30 -99.49 -35.86
C LEU A 263 46.51 -99.85 -36.74
N ALA A 264 47.54 -99.00 -36.76
CA ALA A 264 48.76 -99.30 -37.49
C ALA A 264 49.45 -100.53 -36.89
N TRP A 265 49.52 -100.66 -35.57
CA TRP A 265 50.07 -101.84 -34.92
C TRP A 265 49.39 -103.14 -35.36
N LYS A 266 48.05 -103.19 -35.36
CA LYS A 266 47.29 -104.37 -35.80
C LYS A 266 47.60 -104.79 -37.24
N THR A 267 47.96 -103.84 -38.11
CA THR A 267 48.37 -104.18 -39.50
C THR A 267 49.74 -104.85 -39.55
N PHE A 268 50.70 -104.40 -38.74
CA PHE A 268 52.03 -105.02 -38.63
C PHE A 268 51.95 -106.38 -37.93
N GLU A 269 51.13 -106.50 -36.89
CA GLU A 269 50.86 -107.77 -36.20
C GLU A 269 50.36 -108.85 -37.17
N ARG A 270 49.39 -108.50 -38.05
CA ARG A 270 48.90 -109.40 -39.12
C ARG A 270 49.97 -109.80 -40.13
N GLN A 271 51.00 -108.98 -40.32
CA GLN A 271 52.13 -109.29 -41.20
C GLN A 271 53.20 -110.16 -40.52
N GLY A 272 52.96 -110.61 -39.29
CA GLY A 272 53.86 -111.49 -38.54
C GLY A 272 54.97 -110.76 -37.79
N TYR A 273 54.78 -109.48 -37.44
CA TYR A 273 55.68 -108.76 -36.55
C TYR A 273 55.24 -108.90 -35.09
N GLU A 274 56.18 -109.17 -34.19
CA GLU A 274 55.94 -109.29 -32.74
C GLU A 274 56.65 -108.17 -31.99
N VAL A 275 56.09 -107.67 -30.88
CA VAL A 275 56.76 -106.65 -30.04
C VAL A 275 57.81 -107.31 -29.15
N VAL A 276 59.05 -106.85 -29.26
CA VAL A 276 60.16 -107.25 -28.39
C VAL A 276 60.28 -106.31 -27.18
N SER A 277 60.14 -105.00 -27.40
CA SER A 277 60.14 -104.00 -26.33
C SER A 277 59.35 -102.75 -26.71
N SER A 278 58.88 -102.00 -25.73
CA SER A 278 58.12 -100.76 -25.92
C SER A 278 58.61 -99.68 -24.96
N ALA A 279 58.75 -98.46 -25.46
CA ALA A 279 59.11 -97.27 -24.70
C ALA A 279 58.27 -96.07 -25.19
N GLU A 280 57.83 -95.21 -24.28
CA GLU A 280 57.23 -93.93 -24.68
C GLU A 280 58.33 -92.88 -24.86
N LEU A 281 58.40 -92.29 -26.05
CA LEU A 281 59.26 -91.13 -26.26
C LEU A 281 58.52 -89.90 -25.73
N THR A 282 59.04 -89.34 -24.64
CA THR A 282 58.57 -88.05 -24.14
C THR A 282 59.15 -86.92 -24.99
N LYS A 283 58.41 -85.81 -25.09
CA LYS A 283 58.60 -84.64 -25.98
C LYS A 283 60.06 -84.41 -26.47
N PRO A 284 60.25 -84.04 -27.76
CA PRO A 284 59.27 -83.32 -28.59
C PRO A 284 58.44 -84.21 -29.52
N LEU A 285 58.79 -85.49 -29.64
CA LEU A 285 58.03 -86.48 -30.40
C LEU A 285 57.18 -87.29 -29.43
N ALA A 286 56.01 -86.76 -29.06
CA ALA A 286 55.06 -87.53 -28.26
C ALA A 286 54.53 -88.70 -29.10
N GLY A 287 54.91 -89.92 -28.74
CA GLY A 287 54.51 -91.14 -29.44
C GLY A 287 55.04 -92.41 -28.77
N SER A 288 54.52 -93.54 -29.22
CA SER A 288 54.89 -94.90 -28.83
C SER A 288 56.04 -95.40 -29.70
N PHE A 289 57.18 -95.69 -29.09
CA PHE A 289 58.32 -96.36 -29.74
C PHE A 289 58.30 -97.84 -29.37
N ARG A 290 58.35 -98.72 -30.37
CA ARG A 290 58.38 -100.18 -30.17
C ARG A 290 59.55 -100.76 -30.94
N VAL A 291 60.25 -101.73 -30.36
CA VAL A 291 61.13 -102.62 -31.10
C VAL A 291 60.33 -103.85 -31.45
N ILE A 292 60.24 -104.13 -32.74
CA ILE A 292 59.43 -105.20 -33.32
C ILE A 292 60.34 -106.19 -34.02
N ALA A 293 60.00 -107.47 -34.04
CA ALA A 293 60.80 -108.50 -34.70
C ALA A 293 59.96 -109.33 -35.66
N LYS A 294 60.56 -109.75 -36.77
CA LYS A 294 59.99 -110.69 -37.73
C LYS A 294 61.09 -111.60 -38.24
N GLN A 295 60.90 -112.92 -38.09
CA GLN A 295 61.87 -113.95 -38.51
C GLN A 295 63.29 -113.74 -37.93
N GLY A 296 63.39 -113.28 -36.68
CA GLY A 296 64.66 -113.04 -36.00
C GLY A 296 65.33 -111.70 -36.32
N GLU A 297 64.84 -110.93 -37.30
CA GLU A 297 65.33 -109.56 -37.56
C GLU A 297 64.54 -108.54 -36.72
N SER A 298 65.25 -107.72 -35.93
CA SER A 298 64.66 -106.61 -35.16
C SER A 298 64.58 -105.33 -35.99
N SER A 299 63.46 -104.61 -35.89
CA SER A 299 63.19 -103.31 -36.49
C SER A 299 62.57 -102.37 -35.46
N ALA A 300 62.85 -101.08 -35.54
CA ALA A 300 62.21 -100.08 -34.70
C ALA A 300 60.91 -99.60 -35.35
N TRP A 301 59.95 -99.18 -34.55
CA TRP A 301 58.64 -98.75 -35.00
C TRP A 301 58.18 -97.57 -34.16
N PHE A 302 57.76 -96.47 -34.79
CA PHE A 302 57.32 -95.28 -34.07
C PHE A 302 56.19 -94.57 -34.79
N VAL A 303 55.17 -94.16 -34.02
CA VAL A 303 54.06 -93.34 -34.50
C VAL A 303 54.21 -91.92 -33.97
N ALA A 304 54.52 -90.99 -34.87
CA ALA A 304 54.69 -89.59 -34.53
C ALA A 304 53.32 -88.92 -34.27
N GLY A 305 53.25 -88.13 -33.19
CA GLY A 305 52.08 -87.30 -32.86
C GLY A 305 51.74 -86.25 -33.92
N HIS A 306 50.60 -85.56 -33.78
CA HIS A 306 50.02 -84.72 -34.82
C HIS A 306 50.97 -83.61 -35.33
N GLY A 307 51.13 -83.54 -36.66
CA GLY A 307 51.84 -82.49 -37.37
C GLY A 307 51.46 -82.54 -38.86
N ALA A 308 51.33 -81.38 -39.50
CA ALA A 308 51.06 -81.32 -40.94
C ALA A 308 52.28 -81.76 -41.76
N PHE A 309 53.48 -81.42 -41.27
CA PHE A 309 54.75 -81.75 -41.90
C PHE A 309 55.77 -82.24 -40.88
N TYR A 310 56.56 -83.25 -41.27
CA TYR A 310 57.63 -83.81 -40.46
C TYR A 310 58.97 -83.54 -41.12
N ASP A 311 59.82 -82.86 -40.37
CA ASP A 311 61.11 -82.37 -40.83
C ASP A 311 62.24 -83.38 -40.60
N LYS A 312 63.46 -83.03 -41.06
CA LYS A 312 64.65 -83.85 -40.85
C LYS A 312 64.92 -84.11 -39.35
N GLN A 313 64.62 -83.16 -38.46
CA GLN A 313 64.83 -83.31 -37.02
C GLN A 313 63.97 -84.43 -36.42
N THR A 314 62.74 -84.58 -36.92
CA THR A 314 61.84 -85.66 -36.51
C THR A 314 62.47 -87.03 -36.80
N VAL A 315 63.01 -87.23 -38.00
CA VAL A 315 63.69 -88.47 -38.39
C VAL A 315 64.98 -88.68 -37.61
N GLN A 316 65.77 -87.61 -37.38
CA GLN A 316 67.00 -87.68 -36.59
C GLN A 316 66.77 -88.18 -35.17
N ARG A 317 65.71 -87.70 -34.52
CA ARG A 317 65.36 -88.15 -33.16
C ARG A 317 64.91 -89.60 -33.14
N PHE A 318 64.12 -90.02 -34.14
CA PHE A 318 63.76 -91.43 -34.28
C PHE A 318 65.01 -92.29 -34.48
N LEU A 319 65.96 -91.86 -35.31
CA LEU A 319 67.24 -92.54 -35.49
C LEU A 319 68.05 -92.62 -34.19
N SER A 320 68.09 -91.56 -33.39
CA SER A 320 68.73 -91.61 -32.06
C SER A 320 68.09 -92.68 -31.17
N ALA A 321 66.75 -92.78 -31.15
CA ALA A 321 66.04 -93.81 -30.41
C ALA A 321 66.35 -95.23 -30.95
N MET A 322 66.45 -95.40 -32.28
CA MET A 322 66.86 -96.66 -32.91
C MET A 322 68.27 -97.09 -32.49
N GLN A 323 69.21 -96.14 -32.47
CA GLN A 323 70.60 -96.39 -32.08
C GLN A 323 70.68 -96.78 -30.60
N SER A 324 69.94 -96.11 -29.72
CA SER A 324 69.84 -96.48 -28.31
C SER A 324 69.28 -97.90 -28.12
N ALA A 325 68.33 -98.31 -28.97
CA ALA A 325 67.76 -99.65 -28.97
C ALA A 325 68.59 -100.70 -29.73
N ARG A 326 69.73 -100.30 -30.35
CA ARG A 326 70.61 -101.14 -31.17
C ARG A 326 69.92 -101.82 -32.36
N VAL A 327 69.04 -101.10 -33.04
CA VAL A 327 68.28 -101.61 -34.19
C VAL A 327 68.70 -100.93 -35.48
N ALA A 328 68.94 -101.72 -36.54
CA ALA A 328 69.45 -101.23 -37.82
C ALA A 328 68.37 -100.67 -38.77
N ARG A 329 67.14 -101.20 -38.71
CA ARG A 329 66.01 -100.80 -39.58
C ARG A 329 64.88 -100.20 -38.77
N GLY A 330 64.12 -99.27 -39.36
CA GLY A 330 63.02 -98.61 -38.65
C GLY A 330 61.84 -98.23 -39.53
N PHE A 331 60.65 -98.20 -38.94
CA PHE A 331 59.40 -97.73 -39.52
C PHE A 331 58.94 -96.47 -38.77
N LEU A 332 58.87 -95.34 -39.46
CA LEU A 332 58.41 -94.08 -38.90
C LEU A 332 57.07 -93.71 -39.55
N ILE A 333 56.01 -93.77 -38.75
CA ILE A 333 54.64 -93.56 -39.18
C ILE A 333 54.18 -92.18 -38.73
N ALA A 334 53.57 -91.42 -39.63
CA ALA A 334 53.04 -90.12 -39.28
C ALA A 334 51.76 -89.76 -40.08
N PRO A 335 50.78 -89.09 -39.45
CA PRO A 335 49.53 -88.69 -40.13
C PRO A 335 49.70 -87.57 -41.17
N GLY A 336 50.84 -86.89 -41.20
CA GLY A 336 51.16 -85.81 -42.14
C GLY A 336 52.22 -86.22 -43.18
N SER A 337 52.77 -85.24 -43.88
CA SER A 337 53.74 -85.47 -44.95
C SER A 337 55.18 -85.29 -44.46
N PHE A 338 56.08 -86.17 -44.88
CA PHE A 338 57.51 -85.99 -44.62
C PHE A 338 58.12 -85.04 -45.66
N THR A 339 58.91 -84.07 -45.19
CA THR A 339 59.65 -83.15 -46.08
C THR A 339 60.72 -83.89 -46.89
N VAL A 340 61.10 -83.37 -48.06
CA VAL A 340 62.16 -83.98 -48.91
C VAL A 340 63.48 -84.23 -48.15
N PRO A 341 63.98 -83.29 -47.30
CA PRO A 341 65.15 -83.56 -46.47
C PRO A 341 64.97 -84.70 -45.47
N ALA A 342 63.76 -84.86 -44.91
CA ALA A 342 63.43 -85.97 -44.03
C ALA A 342 63.44 -87.31 -44.78
N GLN A 343 62.87 -87.34 -45.99
CA GLN A 343 62.86 -88.52 -46.85
C GLN A 343 64.26 -88.98 -47.27
N ARG A 344 65.11 -88.04 -47.72
CA ARG A 344 66.51 -88.35 -48.07
C ARG A 344 67.27 -88.89 -46.87
N PHE A 345 67.18 -88.20 -45.73
CA PHE A 345 67.86 -88.62 -44.51
C PHE A 345 67.37 -89.97 -43.98
N ALA A 346 66.07 -90.27 -44.09
CA ALA A 346 65.52 -91.57 -43.72
C ALA A 346 66.08 -92.69 -44.62
N SER A 347 66.18 -92.45 -45.93
CA SER A 347 66.71 -93.43 -46.88
C SER A 347 68.18 -93.78 -46.65
N GLU A 348 69.01 -92.79 -46.26
CA GLU A 348 70.42 -92.98 -45.91
C GLU A 348 70.60 -93.90 -44.68
N HIS A 349 69.61 -93.94 -43.79
CA HIS A 349 69.67 -94.67 -42.52
C HIS A 349 68.71 -95.87 -42.44
N GLN A 350 68.24 -96.39 -43.58
CA GLN A 350 67.33 -97.55 -43.66
C GLN A 350 66.04 -97.38 -42.83
N ILE A 351 65.51 -96.15 -42.79
CA ILE A 351 64.22 -95.82 -42.17
C ILE A 351 63.16 -95.75 -43.25
N GLN A 352 62.14 -96.61 -43.15
CA GLN A 352 60.95 -96.54 -43.99
C GLN A 352 59.96 -95.53 -43.41
N LEU A 353 59.66 -94.49 -44.18
CA LEU A 353 58.67 -93.49 -43.84
C LEU A 353 57.30 -93.92 -44.35
N ILE A 354 56.30 -93.88 -43.46
CA ILE A 354 54.90 -94.15 -43.77
C ILE A 354 54.14 -92.85 -43.54
N GLY A 355 53.97 -92.08 -44.61
CA GLY A 355 53.22 -90.82 -44.59
C GLY A 355 51.71 -91.03 -44.69
N ARG A 356 50.94 -89.93 -44.70
CA ARG A 356 49.47 -89.94 -44.75
C ARG A 356 48.86 -90.92 -45.78
N GLU A 357 49.34 -90.92 -47.02
CA GLU A 357 48.76 -91.74 -48.10
C GLU A 357 49.00 -93.24 -47.87
N GLN A 358 50.22 -93.61 -47.49
CA GLN A 358 50.59 -94.99 -47.16
C GLN A 358 49.91 -95.45 -45.87
N LEU A 359 49.74 -94.54 -44.91
CA LEU A 359 48.97 -94.78 -43.69
C LEU A 359 47.51 -95.06 -44.04
N THR A 360 46.87 -94.27 -44.91
CA THR A 360 45.50 -94.54 -45.34
C THR A 360 45.36 -95.86 -46.07
N GLU A 361 46.35 -96.24 -46.88
CA GLU A 361 46.39 -97.54 -47.56
C GLU A 361 46.54 -98.69 -46.55
N LEU A 362 47.51 -98.61 -45.62
CA LEU A 362 47.70 -99.58 -44.54
C LEU A 362 46.45 -99.71 -43.67
N LEU A 363 45.82 -98.59 -43.31
CA LEU A 363 44.59 -98.58 -42.54
C LEU A 363 43.41 -99.13 -43.34
N SER A 364 43.33 -98.92 -44.65
CA SER A 364 42.29 -99.49 -45.50
C SER A 364 42.40 -101.02 -45.59
N LEU A 365 43.62 -101.55 -45.62
CA LEU A 365 43.89 -102.99 -45.52
C LEU A 365 43.54 -103.55 -44.12
N GLY A 366 43.71 -102.73 -43.07
CA GLY A 366 43.32 -103.07 -41.70
C GLY A 366 41.81 -102.97 -41.42
N ALA A 367 41.12 -102.03 -42.06
CA ALA A 367 39.74 -101.62 -41.80
C ALA A 367 38.65 -102.57 -42.33
N GLN A 368 39.02 -103.72 -42.90
CA GLN A 368 38.07 -104.82 -43.14
C GLN A 368 37.50 -105.43 -41.85
N SER A 369 37.83 -104.91 -40.65
CA SER A 369 37.16 -105.31 -39.41
C SER A 369 35.88 -104.49 -39.17
N GLU A 370 34.73 -105.17 -39.15
CA GLU A 370 33.38 -104.65 -38.87
C GLU A 370 33.23 -103.78 -37.60
N THR A 371 34.21 -103.78 -36.71
CA THR A 371 34.21 -102.98 -35.47
C THR A 371 34.54 -101.51 -35.70
N ALA A 372 35.37 -101.19 -36.70
CA ALA A 372 35.77 -99.80 -37.00
C ALA A 372 34.65 -99.02 -37.72
N SER A 373 33.87 -99.68 -38.58
CA SER A 373 32.70 -99.07 -39.24
C SER A 373 31.64 -98.69 -38.22
N LYS A 374 31.33 -99.59 -37.27
CA LYS A 374 30.40 -99.32 -36.16
C LYS A 374 30.83 -98.14 -35.30
N GLN A 375 32.13 -98.00 -35.01
CA GLN A 375 32.64 -96.85 -34.25
C GLN A 375 32.50 -95.53 -35.02
N VAL A 376 32.78 -95.52 -36.33
CA VAL A 376 32.60 -94.33 -37.17
C VAL A 376 31.13 -93.92 -37.26
N GLU A 377 30.22 -94.89 -37.37
CA GLU A 377 28.77 -94.63 -37.35
C GLU A 377 28.32 -94.05 -36.00
N THR A 378 28.78 -94.60 -34.88
CA THR A 378 28.45 -94.03 -33.56
C THR A 378 28.98 -92.61 -33.36
N LEU A 379 30.19 -92.31 -33.85
CA LEU A 379 30.76 -90.97 -33.78
C LEU A 379 30.03 -89.97 -34.69
N ARG A 380 29.57 -90.42 -35.87
CA ARG A 380 28.73 -89.59 -36.76
C ARG A 380 27.39 -89.26 -36.12
N ALA A 381 26.72 -90.25 -35.52
CA ALA A 381 25.47 -90.01 -34.81
C ALA A 381 25.65 -89.02 -33.64
N GLN A 382 26.75 -89.15 -32.88
CA GLN A 382 27.08 -88.20 -31.82
C GLN A 382 27.36 -86.79 -32.35
N LEU A 383 28.05 -86.66 -33.49
CA LEU A 383 28.29 -85.35 -34.11
C LEU A 383 27.00 -84.71 -34.62
N GLU A 384 26.07 -85.49 -35.19
CA GLU A 384 24.77 -84.98 -35.60
C GLU A 384 23.92 -84.51 -34.41
N GLU A 385 23.93 -85.25 -33.30
CA GLU A 385 23.26 -84.85 -32.06
C GLU A 385 23.86 -83.56 -31.47
N ILE A 386 25.19 -83.45 -31.44
CA ILE A 386 25.88 -82.23 -30.99
C ILE A 386 25.56 -81.05 -31.93
N ASN A 387 25.51 -81.27 -33.25
CA ASN A 387 25.16 -80.21 -34.19
C ASN A 387 23.68 -79.77 -34.03
N ALA A 388 22.77 -80.70 -33.78
CA ALA A 388 21.36 -80.38 -33.53
C ALA A 388 21.17 -79.59 -32.22
N THR A 389 21.91 -79.93 -31.16
CA THR A 389 21.89 -79.18 -29.90
C THR A 389 22.52 -77.79 -30.04
N LEU A 390 23.63 -77.66 -30.78
CA LEU A 390 24.22 -76.36 -31.11
C LEU A 390 23.26 -75.48 -31.91
N ALA A 391 22.53 -76.04 -32.88
CA ALA A 391 21.52 -75.31 -33.63
C ALA A 391 20.38 -74.81 -32.73
N ARG A 392 19.92 -75.62 -31.76
CA ARG A 392 18.90 -75.22 -30.79
C ARG A 392 19.40 -74.12 -29.86
N CYS A 393 20.62 -74.23 -29.33
CA CYS A 393 21.22 -73.18 -28.52
C CYS A 393 21.43 -71.87 -29.30
N ALA A 394 21.76 -71.95 -30.60
CA ALA A 394 21.87 -70.77 -31.45
C ALA A 394 20.50 -70.07 -31.63
N GLN A 395 19.43 -70.83 -31.85
CA GLN A 395 18.06 -70.29 -31.91
C GLN A 395 17.65 -69.64 -30.58
N GLU A 396 17.89 -70.30 -29.45
CA GLU A 396 17.60 -69.74 -28.12
C GLU A 396 18.38 -68.44 -27.86
N LEU A 397 19.65 -68.35 -28.28
CA LEU A 397 20.43 -67.12 -28.18
C LEU A 397 19.87 -65.99 -29.05
N ASP A 398 19.38 -66.31 -30.25
CA ASP A 398 18.77 -65.31 -31.12
C ASP A 398 17.40 -64.82 -30.60
N ASP A 399 16.59 -65.71 -30.01
CA ASP A 399 15.35 -65.34 -29.34
C ASP A 399 15.60 -64.46 -28.10
N LEU A 400 16.60 -64.80 -27.28
CA LEU A 400 17.02 -63.97 -26.15
C LEU A 400 17.54 -62.59 -26.61
N ARG A 401 18.25 -62.54 -27.75
CA ARG A 401 18.69 -61.26 -28.33
C ARG A 401 17.50 -60.40 -28.79
N ARG A 402 16.47 -61.02 -29.39
CA ARG A 402 15.23 -60.33 -29.77
C ARG A 402 14.51 -59.79 -28.54
N GLN A 403 14.31 -60.61 -27.52
CA GLN A 403 13.69 -60.20 -26.25
C GLN A 403 14.47 -59.06 -25.58
N ARG A 404 15.81 -59.11 -25.58
CA ARG A 404 16.65 -58.03 -25.06
C ARG A 404 16.47 -56.74 -25.85
N ASN A 405 16.40 -56.82 -27.17
CA ASN A 405 16.23 -55.65 -28.03
C ASN A 405 14.82 -55.03 -27.89
N GLU A 406 13.78 -55.86 -27.77
CA GLU A 406 12.41 -55.42 -27.46
C GLU A 406 12.35 -54.74 -26.10
N ALA A 407 12.92 -55.36 -25.05
CA ALA A 407 13.00 -54.75 -23.72
C ALA A 407 13.77 -53.42 -23.72
N SER A 408 14.86 -53.34 -24.50
CA SER A 408 15.61 -52.09 -24.68
C SER A 408 14.80 -51.03 -25.41
N TRP A 409 13.95 -51.41 -26.36
CA TRP A 409 13.07 -50.51 -27.07
C TRP A 409 11.98 -49.95 -26.15
N PHE A 410 11.31 -50.81 -25.37
CA PHE A 410 10.33 -50.38 -24.35
C PHE A 410 10.94 -49.47 -23.29
N LEU A 411 12.15 -49.77 -22.82
CA LEU A 411 12.88 -48.87 -21.91
C LEU A 411 13.20 -47.52 -22.55
N GLY A 412 13.45 -47.48 -23.87
CA GLY A 412 13.58 -46.24 -24.62
C GLY A 412 12.28 -45.43 -24.63
N GLU A 413 11.16 -46.08 -24.92
CA GLU A 413 9.83 -45.43 -24.93
C GLU A 413 9.46 -44.89 -23.54
N GLU A 414 9.66 -45.66 -22.49
CA GLU A 414 9.41 -45.21 -21.11
C GLU A 414 10.32 -44.04 -20.70
N ARG A 415 11.58 -44.00 -21.14
CA ARG A 415 12.46 -42.84 -20.93
C ARG A 415 11.96 -41.59 -21.66
N THR A 416 11.42 -41.73 -22.87
CA THR A 416 10.84 -40.59 -23.59
C THR A 416 9.56 -40.09 -22.92
N ARG A 417 8.71 -41.00 -22.40
CA ARG A 417 7.52 -40.64 -21.63
C ARG A 417 7.88 -39.96 -20.31
N SER A 418 8.87 -40.48 -19.59
CA SER A 418 9.33 -39.86 -18.34
C SER A 418 9.89 -38.46 -18.59
N ALA A 419 10.70 -38.27 -19.64
CA ALA A 419 11.22 -36.97 -20.02
C ALA A 419 10.09 -35.99 -20.42
N SER A 420 9.06 -36.47 -21.13
CA SER A 420 7.89 -35.65 -21.46
C SER A 420 7.08 -35.23 -20.23
N LEU A 421 6.87 -36.14 -19.28
CA LEU A 421 6.18 -35.83 -18.02
C LEU A 421 6.99 -34.89 -17.13
N GLU A 422 8.31 -35.04 -17.08
CA GLU A 422 9.21 -34.11 -16.39
C GLU A 422 9.15 -32.72 -17.02
N ALA A 423 9.14 -32.62 -18.35
CA ALA A 423 8.97 -31.34 -19.05
C ALA A 423 7.60 -30.69 -18.74
N GLN A 424 6.51 -31.47 -18.71
CA GLN A 424 5.18 -30.96 -18.33
C GLN A 424 5.13 -30.51 -16.85
N LEU A 425 5.80 -31.22 -15.95
CA LEU A 425 5.90 -30.82 -14.55
C LEU A 425 6.72 -29.53 -14.39
N GLN A 426 7.78 -29.38 -15.17
CA GLN A 426 8.59 -28.16 -15.22
C GLN A 426 7.72 -26.97 -15.69
N GLU A 427 7.00 -27.14 -16.80
CA GLU A 427 6.10 -26.11 -17.35
C GLU A 427 5.00 -25.70 -16.37
N LEU A 428 4.37 -26.67 -15.69
CA LEU A 428 3.38 -26.38 -14.64
C LEU A 428 4.01 -25.69 -13.41
N SER A 429 5.27 -26.00 -13.09
CA SER A 429 5.99 -25.33 -12.00
C SER A 429 6.30 -23.87 -12.34
N ASP A 430 6.72 -23.61 -13.58
CA ASP A 430 6.99 -22.26 -14.08
C ASP A 430 5.70 -21.44 -14.16
N ALA A 431 4.60 -22.04 -14.63
CA ALA A 431 3.28 -21.41 -14.64
C ALA A 431 2.82 -21.01 -13.22
N ARG A 432 3.06 -21.85 -12.21
CA ARG A 432 2.75 -21.52 -10.81
C ARG A 432 3.59 -20.37 -10.26
N VAL A 433 4.87 -20.30 -10.62
CA VAL A 433 5.73 -19.19 -10.22
C VAL A 433 5.25 -17.89 -10.86
N HIS A 434 4.86 -17.94 -12.15
CA HIS A 434 4.30 -16.79 -12.85
C HIS A 434 2.98 -16.31 -12.23
N ASP A 435 2.07 -17.23 -11.92
CA ASP A 435 0.80 -16.92 -11.24
C ASP A 435 1.02 -16.32 -9.84
N ALA A 436 2.01 -16.82 -9.09
CA ALA A 436 2.35 -16.28 -7.78
C ALA A 436 2.90 -14.85 -7.90
N ALA A 437 3.77 -14.58 -8.88
CA ALA A 437 4.27 -13.24 -9.15
C ALA A 437 3.15 -12.28 -9.59
N ALA A 438 2.22 -12.74 -10.43
CA ALA A 438 1.06 -11.96 -10.86
C ALA A 438 0.13 -11.62 -9.68
N ARG A 439 -0.07 -12.56 -8.73
CA ARG A 439 -0.84 -12.29 -7.50
C ARG A 439 -0.15 -11.28 -6.60
N GLN A 440 1.17 -11.39 -6.42
CA GLN A 440 1.92 -10.38 -5.64
C GLN A 440 1.83 -8.99 -6.28
N GLN A 441 1.95 -8.90 -7.61
CA GLN A 441 1.75 -7.62 -8.31
C GLN A 441 0.35 -7.07 -8.07
N ALA A 442 -0.69 -7.89 -8.25
CA ALA A 442 -2.07 -7.49 -8.00
C ALA A 442 -2.31 -7.05 -6.55
N GLU A 443 -1.69 -7.71 -5.57
CA GLU A 443 -1.75 -7.29 -4.16
C GLU A 443 -1.06 -5.94 -3.94
N THR A 444 0.14 -5.74 -4.51
CA THR A 444 0.84 -4.45 -4.39
C THR A 444 0.06 -3.31 -5.05
N ASP A 445 -0.57 -3.57 -6.19
CA ASP A 445 -1.38 -2.57 -6.87
C ASP A 445 -2.69 -2.31 -6.12
N ALA A 446 -3.33 -3.34 -5.54
CA ALA A 446 -4.47 -3.17 -4.65
C ALA A 446 -4.12 -2.29 -3.44
N MET A 447 -2.94 -2.47 -2.83
CA MET A 447 -2.46 -1.60 -1.75
C MET A 447 -2.24 -0.16 -2.21
N LYS A 448 -1.66 0.07 -3.40
CA LYS A 448 -1.51 1.42 -3.96
C LYS A 448 -2.85 2.08 -4.21
N TRP A 449 -3.81 1.36 -4.81
CA TRP A 449 -5.16 1.86 -5.05
C TRP A 449 -5.91 2.16 -3.75
N HIS A 450 -5.74 1.31 -2.74
CA HIS A 450 -6.34 1.55 -1.42
C HIS A 450 -5.78 2.82 -0.79
N LYS A 451 -4.46 3.02 -0.82
CA LYS A 451 -3.82 4.24 -0.32
C LYS A 451 -4.29 5.48 -1.06
N GLN A 452 -4.38 5.43 -2.39
CA GLN A 452 -4.92 6.54 -3.20
C GLN A 452 -6.38 6.84 -2.86
N TRP A 453 -7.17 5.81 -2.58
CA TRP A 453 -8.54 5.97 -2.15
C TRP A 453 -8.64 6.62 -0.76
N GLU A 454 -7.81 6.20 0.21
CA GLU A 454 -7.73 6.83 1.53
C GLU A 454 -7.30 8.30 1.45
N GLU A 455 -6.27 8.61 0.65
CA GLU A 455 -5.83 9.98 0.36
C GLU A 455 -6.99 10.80 -0.26
N SER A 456 -7.72 10.23 -1.21
CA SER A 456 -8.89 10.88 -1.81
C SER A 456 -10.02 11.11 -0.80
N GLN A 457 -10.30 10.16 0.10
CA GLN A 457 -11.27 10.35 1.18
C GLN A 457 -10.83 11.45 2.15
N TRP A 458 -9.55 11.52 2.45
CA TRP A 458 -8.98 12.57 3.29
C TRP A 458 -9.16 13.95 2.65
N TYR A 459 -8.82 14.10 1.35
CA TYR A 459 -9.03 15.36 0.62
C TYR A 459 -10.50 15.75 0.50
N LEU A 460 -11.40 14.78 0.33
CA LEU A 460 -12.84 15.04 0.34
C LEU A 460 -13.31 15.49 1.72
N GLY A 461 -12.77 14.90 2.79
CA GLY A 461 -13.00 15.34 4.17
C GLY A 461 -12.55 16.78 4.39
N GLU A 462 -11.34 17.12 3.98
CA GLU A 462 -10.79 18.48 4.09
C GLU A 462 -11.58 19.49 3.22
N SER A 463 -12.02 19.07 2.03
CA SER A 463 -12.86 19.91 1.18
C SER A 463 -14.23 20.17 1.82
N ARG A 464 -14.82 19.16 2.47
CA ARG A 464 -16.08 19.32 3.20
C ARG A 464 -15.94 20.26 4.40
N THR A 465 -14.85 20.19 5.16
CA THR A 465 -14.63 21.12 6.28
C THR A 465 -14.39 22.54 5.79
N ARG A 466 -13.68 22.73 4.67
CA ARG A 466 -13.53 24.05 4.02
C ARG A 466 -14.87 24.60 3.54
N VAL A 467 -15.71 23.77 2.91
CA VAL A 467 -17.06 24.19 2.50
C VAL A 467 -17.90 24.58 3.70
N ALA A 468 -17.94 23.78 4.77
CA ALA A 468 -18.67 24.11 5.98
C ALA A 468 -18.18 25.44 6.60
N HIS A 469 -16.87 25.68 6.63
CA HIS A 469 -16.32 26.95 7.10
C HIS A 469 -16.76 28.15 6.25
N LEU A 470 -16.80 27.99 4.92
CA LEU A 470 -17.28 29.03 4.02
C LEU A 470 -18.79 29.26 4.16
N GLU A 471 -19.57 28.20 4.39
CA GLU A 471 -21.00 28.29 4.69
C GLU A 471 -21.25 29.05 6.00
N ASP A 472 -20.46 28.78 7.05
CA ASP A 472 -20.50 29.53 8.31
C ASP A 472 -20.15 31.01 8.10
N GLN A 473 -19.11 31.31 7.32
CA GLN A 473 -18.75 32.69 6.98
C GLN A 473 -19.87 33.41 6.21
N LEU A 474 -20.53 32.72 5.26
CA LEU A 474 -21.67 33.26 4.54
C LEU A 474 -22.86 33.53 5.47
N ALA A 475 -23.14 32.63 6.41
CA ALA A 475 -24.20 32.81 7.40
C ALA A 475 -23.93 34.04 8.29
N ILE A 476 -22.68 34.25 8.72
CA ILE A 476 -22.28 35.45 9.48
C ILE A 476 -22.49 36.72 8.66
N LEU A 477 -22.09 36.73 7.38
CA LEU A 477 -22.28 37.88 6.50
C LEU A 477 -23.76 38.18 6.24
N GLN A 478 -24.59 37.15 6.11
CA GLN A 478 -26.04 37.30 5.97
C GLN A 478 -26.68 37.88 7.25
N ASP A 479 -26.27 37.41 8.43
CA ASP A 479 -26.72 37.99 9.71
C ASP A 479 -26.30 39.47 9.81
N LEU A 480 -25.05 39.81 9.52
CA LEU A 480 -24.58 41.19 9.51
C LEU A 480 -25.34 42.07 8.52
N SER A 481 -25.64 41.57 7.32
CA SER A 481 -26.47 42.29 6.34
C SER A 481 -27.87 42.54 6.89
N SER A 482 -28.49 41.54 7.54
CA SER A 482 -29.82 41.69 8.13
C SER A 482 -29.82 42.73 9.26
N ARG A 483 -28.77 42.76 10.09
CA ARG A 483 -28.58 43.76 11.15
C ARG A 483 -28.35 45.16 10.61
N LEU A 484 -27.62 45.30 9.50
CA LEU A 484 -27.44 46.57 8.81
C LEU A 484 -28.77 47.06 8.25
N GLU A 485 -29.57 46.19 7.61
CA GLU A 485 -30.89 46.56 7.13
C GLU A 485 -31.83 46.99 8.26
N THR A 486 -31.82 46.30 9.41
CA THR A 486 -32.62 46.71 10.57
C THR A 486 -32.14 48.05 11.11
N ALA A 487 -30.83 48.26 11.25
CA ALA A 487 -30.26 49.52 11.71
C ALA A 487 -30.56 50.68 10.73
N GLU A 488 -30.54 50.42 9.42
CA GLU A 488 -30.95 51.41 8.42
C GLU A 488 -32.44 51.74 8.51
N ARG A 489 -33.31 50.76 8.74
CA ARG A 489 -34.74 51.00 8.97
C ARG A 489 -34.95 51.84 10.23
N GLU A 490 -34.31 51.48 11.33
CA GLU A 490 -34.35 52.24 12.58
C GLU A 490 -33.82 53.68 12.38
N ALA A 491 -32.75 53.87 11.60
CA ALA A 491 -32.23 55.19 11.27
C ALA A 491 -33.20 56.00 10.40
N ARG A 492 -33.87 55.37 9.42
CA ARG A 492 -34.90 56.02 8.59
C ARG A 492 -36.14 56.37 9.42
N GLU A 493 -36.58 55.50 10.32
CA GLU A 493 -37.67 55.76 11.27
C GLU A 493 -37.31 56.90 12.22
N ALA A 494 -36.11 56.88 12.81
CA ALA A 494 -35.63 57.98 13.65
C ALA A 494 -35.55 59.30 12.88
N SER A 495 -35.08 59.27 11.63
CA SER A 495 -35.08 60.45 10.76
C SER A 495 -36.50 60.93 10.44
N TRP A 496 -37.46 60.02 10.28
CA TRP A 496 -38.86 60.36 10.07
C TRP A 496 -39.46 61.00 11.33
N PHE A 497 -39.22 60.45 12.51
CA PHE A 497 -39.64 61.04 13.80
C PHE A 497 -39.01 62.41 14.03
N LEU A 498 -37.70 62.58 13.75
CA LEU A 498 -37.05 63.88 13.82
C LEU A 498 -37.65 64.87 12.83
N GLY A 499 -38.07 64.40 11.65
CA GLY A 499 -38.82 65.21 10.68
C GLY A 499 -40.19 65.62 11.22
N GLU A 500 -40.94 64.71 11.82
CA GLU A 500 -42.24 64.99 12.44
C GLU A 500 -42.11 65.98 13.60
N GLU A 501 -41.11 65.78 14.47
CA GLU A 501 -40.82 66.70 15.56
C GLU A 501 -40.40 68.08 15.02
N ARG A 502 -39.61 68.17 13.94
CA ARG A 502 -39.32 69.45 13.29
C ARG A 502 -40.58 70.16 12.78
N VAL A 503 -41.47 69.43 12.13
CA VAL A 503 -42.76 69.98 11.66
C VAL A 503 -43.62 70.42 12.85
N ARG A 504 -43.63 69.67 13.96
CA ARG A 504 -44.31 70.08 15.20
C ARG A 504 -43.69 71.32 15.81
N THR A 505 -42.36 71.41 15.88
CA THR A 505 -41.67 72.60 16.39
C THR A 505 -41.93 73.80 15.49
N GLU A 506 -41.89 73.65 14.17
CA GLU A 506 -42.22 74.72 13.22
C GLU A 506 -43.69 75.15 13.36
N ALA A 507 -44.62 74.21 13.54
CA ALA A 507 -46.02 74.51 13.79
C ALA A 507 -46.24 75.25 15.11
N LEU A 508 -45.55 74.84 16.19
CA LEU A 508 -45.58 75.51 17.48
C LEU A 508 -44.93 76.90 17.41
N GLU A 509 -43.81 77.05 16.72
CA GLU A 509 -43.17 78.34 16.47
C GLU A 509 -44.09 79.27 15.67
N ALA A 510 -44.79 78.76 14.65
CA ALA A 510 -45.80 79.50 13.92
C ALA A 510 -46.97 79.92 14.82
N GLN A 511 -47.44 79.03 15.71
CA GLN A 511 -48.47 79.36 16.70
C GLN A 511 -48.00 80.45 17.67
N VAL A 512 -46.78 80.33 18.21
CA VAL A 512 -46.18 81.34 19.08
C VAL A 512 -46.07 82.68 18.33
N ALA A 513 -45.62 82.68 17.08
CA ALA A 513 -45.56 83.89 16.27
C ALA A 513 -46.95 84.52 16.04
N THR A 514 -48.00 83.72 15.85
CA THR A 514 -49.37 84.24 15.74
C THR A 514 -49.90 84.80 17.07
N LEU A 515 -49.62 84.12 18.19
CA LEU A 515 -49.99 84.61 19.52
C LEU A 515 -49.24 85.89 19.88
N GLN A 516 -47.97 86.00 19.49
CA GLN A 516 -47.17 87.19 19.69
C GLN A 516 -47.75 88.38 18.92
N ARG A 517 -48.12 88.20 17.65
CA ARG A 517 -48.81 89.24 16.86
C ARG A 517 -50.12 89.67 17.49
N ALA A 518 -50.94 88.71 17.93
CA ALA A 518 -52.21 89.02 18.60
C ALA A 518 -52.00 89.78 19.92
N LEU A 519 -50.92 89.46 20.66
CA LEU A 519 -50.53 90.18 21.87
C LEU A 519 -50.10 91.61 21.56
N ASP A 520 -49.28 91.80 20.53
CA ASP A 520 -48.80 93.12 20.09
C ASP A 520 -49.98 94.00 19.62
N GLU A 521 -50.92 93.45 18.84
CA GLU A 521 -52.16 94.12 18.43
C GLU A 521 -53.02 94.52 19.64
N ALA A 522 -53.17 93.63 20.62
CA ALA A 522 -53.90 93.92 21.85
C ALA A 522 -53.22 95.02 22.69
N GLN A 523 -51.88 95.02 22.76
CA GLN A 523 -51.12 96.07 23.45
C GLN A 523 -51.25 97.41 22.73
N GLN A 524 -51.19 97.40 21.41
CA GLN A 524 -51.39 98.61 20.59
C GLN A 524 -52.80 99.18 20.81
N GLY A 525 -53.84 98.34 20.74
CA GLY A 525 -55.21 98.77 21.03
C GLY A 525 -55.38 99.33 22.46
N ARG A 526 -54.69 98.74 23.45
CA ARG A 526 -54.68 99.26 24.83
C ARG A 526 -54.02 100.65 24.92
N SER A 527 -52.94 100.88 24.17
CA SER A 527 -52.25 102.17 24.14
C SER A 527 -53.10 103.26 23.48
N GLU A 528 -53.84 102.92 22.42
CA GLU A 528 -54.77 103.82 21.73
C GLU A 528 -55.94 104.22 22.64
N LEU A 529 -56.52 103.25 23.36
CA LEU A 529 -57.55 103.51 24.37
C LEU A 529 -57.05 104.43 25.49
N GLN A 530 -55.83 104.22 25.98
CA GLN A 530 -55.23 105.10 26.98
C GLN A 530 -55.03 106.54 26.45
N ALA A 531 -54.56 106.69 25.22
CA ALA A 531 -54.42 108.00 24.58
C ALA A 531 -55.77 108.71 24.41
N MET A 532 -56.82 107.96 24.07
CA MET A 532 -58.19 108.49 23.95
C MET A 532 -58.73 108.98 25.30
N MET A 533 -58.52 108.22 26.37
CA MET A 533 -58.90 108.64 27.73
C MET A 533 -58.17 109.92 28.19
N ALA A 534 -56.88 110.05 27.87
CA ALA A 534 -56.09 111.23 28.18
C ALA A 534 -56.59 112.49 27.44
N ARG A 535 -57.10 112.32 26.21
CA ARG A 535 -57.70 113.42 25.43
C ARG A 535 -59.03 113.89 26.03
N LEU A 536 -59.92 112.96 26.37
CA LEU A 536 -61.23 113.28 26.95
C LEU A 536 -61.13 113.96 28.33
N THR A 537 -60.16 113.54 29.15
CA THR A 537 -59.90 114.20 30.44
C THR A 537 -59.45 115.64 30.27
N LYS A 538 -58.66 115.95 29.23
CA LYS A 538 -58.20 117.32 28.94
C LYS A 538 -59.33 118.25 28.48
N GLU A 539 -60.30 117.73 27.71
CA GLU A 539 -61.47 118.50 27.25
C GLU A 539 -62.43 118.84 28.42
N LEU A 540 -62.58 117.94 29.40
CA LEU A 540 -63.39 118.19 30.60
C LEU A 540 -62.80 119.30 31.51
N THR A 541 -61.48 119.46 31.55
CA THR A 541 -60.84 120.51 32.38
C THR A 541 -61.04 121.91 31.80
N ILE A 542 -61.13 122.04 30.47
CA ILE A 542 -61.33 123.32 29.79
C ILE A 542 -62.75 123.85 30.02
N LEU A 543 -63.76 122.98 29.97
CA LEU A 543 -65.16 123.37 30.16
C LEU A 543 -65.50 123.84 31.59
N ARG A 544 -64.73 123.44 32.61
CA ARG A 544 -64.94 123.87 34.00
C ARG A 544 -64.42 125.28 34.32
N THR A 545 -63.56 125.88 33.49
CA THR A 545 -62.90 127.16 33.83
C THR A 545 -63.61 128.43 33.31
N VAL A 546 -64.64 128.29 32.47
CA VAL A 546 -65.32 129.43 31.80
C VAL A 546 -66.60 129.90 32.55
N GLY A 547 -67.13 129.13 33.50
CA GLY A 547 -68.46 129.35 34.08
C GLY A 547 -68.62 130.37 35.23
N GLU A 548 -67.57 130.83 35.92
CA GLU A 548 -67.71 131.44 37.27
C GLU A 548 -67.38 132.96 37.41
N ARG A 549 -67.33 133.75 36.32
CA ARG A 549 -66.80 135.16 36.39
C ARG A 549 -67.79 136.34 36.54
N ARG A 550 -69.07 136.21 36.94
CA ARG A 550 -70.00 137.38 37.05
C ARG A 550 -70.88 137.37 38.31
N ALA A 551 -70.72 138.39 39.17
CA ALA A 551 -71.28 138.43 40.54
C ALA A 551 -72.28 139.57 40.88
N SER A 552 -72.72 140.41 39.92
CA SER A 552 -73.82 141.37 40.19
C SER A 552 -74.63 141.76 38.95
N GLU A 553 -75.95 141.79 39.13
CA GLU A 553 -76.96 142.06 38.09
C GLU A 553 -77.09 143.58 37.81
N ARG A 554 -77.38 143.95 36.56
CA ARG A 554 -77.52 145.35 36.10
C ARG A 554 -78.97 145.63 35.74
N VAL A 555 -79.57 146.68 36.33
CA VAL A 555 -80.98 147.05 36.20
C VAL A 555 -81.12 148.35 35.39
N THR A 556 -82.08 148.44 34.49
CA THR A 556 -82.38 149.67 33.74
C THR A 556 -83.29 150.57 34.57
N VAL A 557 -82.89 151.83 34.79
CA VAL A 557 -83.68 152.82 35.55
C VAL A 557 -84.22 153.88 34.58
N PRO A 558 -85.48 153.76 34.12
CA PRO A 558 -86.04 154.72 33.18
C PRO A 558 -86.22 156.10 33.83
N ALA A 559 -86.13 157.16 33.01
CA ALA A 559 -86.31 158.56 33.39
C ALA A 559 -85.28 159.18 34.36
N MET A 560 -84.16 158.51 34.63
CA MET A 560 -83.06 159.12 35.39
C MET A 560 -82.18 159.99 34.49
N ALA A 561 -82.16 161.29 34.78
CA ALA A 561 -81.23 162.22 34.15
C ALA A 561 -79.88 162.15 34.87
N VAL A 562 -78.80 162.01 34.10
CA VAL A 562 -77.45 161.98 34.63
C VAL A 562 -76.70 163.19 34.11
N GLU A 563 -76.22 164.03 35.03
CA GLU A 563 -75.32 165.14 34.73
C GLU A 563 -73.91 164.77 35.17
N LEU A 564 -72.97 164.88 34.24
CA LEU A 564 -71.55 164.70 34.51
C LEU A 564 -70.86 166.06 34.52
N ARG A 565 -70.13 166.32 35.60
CA ARG A 565 -69.18 167.42 35.73
C ARG A 565 -67.76 166.86 35.70
N LEU A 566 -67.05 167.15 34.62
CA LEU A 566 -65.63 166.81 34.49
C LEU A 566 -64.82 167.76 35.40
N ASN A 567 -63.87 167.20 36.15
CA ASN A 567 -62.99 167.99 37.03
C ASN A 567 -62.13 168.92 36.15
N GLY A 568 -62.49 170.20 36.02
CA GLY A 568 -61.74 171.16 35.16
C GLY A 568 -62.49 172.39 34.65
N GLY A 569 -63.82 172.50 34.79
CA GLY A 569 -64.57 173.73 34.49
C GLY A 569 -65.73 173.56 33.49
N GLU A 570 -66.87 174.18 33.84
CA GLU A 570 -68.17 174.44 33.18
C GLU A 570 -68.85 173.45 32.22
N SER A 571 -68.18 172.43 31.67
CA SER A 571 -68.85 171.46 30.78
C SER A 571 -69.70 170.46 31.56
N ILE A 572 -71.01 170.70 31.58
CA ILE A 572 -72.02 169.75 32.05
C ILE A 572 -72.39 168.85 30.87
N VAL A 573 -72.08 167.55 30.95
CA VAL A 573 -72.54 166.55 29.98
C VAL A 573 -73.77 165.86 30.56
N SER A 574 -74.94 166.13 30.01
CA SER A 574 -76.16 165.41 30.35
C SER A 574 -76.32 164.17 29.45
N GLY A 575 -76.72 163.05 30.03
CA GLY A 575 -76.99 161.82 29.28
C GLY A 575 -78.07 160.97 29.93
N ALA A 576 -78.54 159.97 29.17
CA ALA A 576 -79.56 159.04 29.63
C ALA A 576 -78.89 157.80 30.26
N CYS A 577 -79.32 157.41 31.46
CA CYS A 577 -78.90 156.14 32.05
C CYS A 577 -79.46 154.96 31.27
N ARG A 578 -78.60 154.04 30.83
CA ARG A 578 -79.00 152.78 30.16
C ARG A 578 -79.24 151.66 31.15
N ASN A 579 -78.29 151.47 32.07
CA ASN A 579 -78.40 150.52 33.15
C ASN A 579 -77.47 150.91 34.29
N MET A 580 -77.76 150.39 35.47
CA MET A 580 -77.01 150.65 36.68
C MET A 580 -76.92 149.38 37.52
N SER A 581 -75.83 149.22 38.25
CA SER A 581 -75.67 148.25 39.31
C SER A 581 -75.14 148.94 40.56
N GLY A 582 -75.03 148.20 41.66
CA GLY A 582 -74.48 148.75 42.90
C GLY A 582 -73.02 149.23 42.77
N GLY A 583 -72.31 148.83 41.70
CA GLY A 583 -70.92 149.20 41.46
C GLY A 583 -70.69 150.23 40.35
N GLY A 584 -71.70 150.54 39.52
CA GLY A 584 -71.49 151.41 38.38
C GLY A 584 -72.75 151.70 37.56
N ILE A 585 -72.64 152.63 36.63
CA ILE A 585 -73.72 153.09 35.76
C ILE A 585 -73.23 153.13 34.32
N SER A 586 -74.10 152.77 33.39
CA SER A 586 -73.90 153.00 31.97
C SER A 586 -74.70 154.21 31.52
N LEU A 587 -74.01 155.15 30.90
CA LEU A 587 -74.58 156.36 30.32
C LEU A 587 -74.52 156.27 28.80
N GLU A 588 -75.54 156.82 28.15
CA GLU A 588 -75.49 157.19 26.74
C GLU A 588 -75.40 158.72 26.60
N ALA A 589 -74.38 159.21 25.89
CA ALA A 589 -74.14 160.62 25.63
C ALA A 589 -73.89 160.87 24.12
N ASP A 590 -74.08 162.12 23.69
CA ASP A 590 -73.91 162.57 22.30
C ASP A 590 -72.44 162.84 21.91
N ARG A 591 -71.53 162.84 22.89
CA ARG A 591 -70.09 163.03 22.67
C ARG A 591 -69.25 162.00 23.42
N ALA A 592 -68.09 161.70 22.86
CA ALA A 592 -67.11 160.82 23.47
C ALA A 592 -66.57 161.45 24.76
N LEU A 593 -66.46 160.65 25.82
CA LEU A 593 -65.85 161.07 27.08
C LEU A 593 -64.42 160.52 27.17
N PRO A 594 -63.48 161.24 27.81
CA PRO A 594 -62.10 160.75 27.95
C PRO A 594 -62.06 159.53 28.88
N THR A 595 -61.59 158.38 28.37
CA THR A 595 -61.47 157.15 29.15
C THR A 595 -60.55 157.32 30.37
N ASP A 596 -60.84 156.58 31.45
CA ASP A 596 -60.11 156.61 32.72
C ASP A 596 -60.13 157.95 33.50
N THR A 597 -60.98 158.89 33.09
CA THR A 597 -61.16 160.16 33.81
C THR A 597 -62.16 160.00 34.96
N SER A 598 -61.81 160.56 36.12
CA SER A 598 -62.72 160.68 37.27
C SER A 598 -63.62 161.91 37.09
N CYS A 599 -64.93 161.69 37.18
CA CYS A 599 -65.94 162.73 37.04
C CYS A 599 -66.83 162.77 38.28
N ARG A 600 -67.41 163.95 38.57
CA ARG A 600 -68.54 164.05 39.49
C ARG A 600 -69.81 163.82 38.70
N LEU A 601 -70.62 162.90 39.18
CA LEU A 601 -71.83 162.42 38.55
C LEU A 601 -72.99 162.76 39.47
N ARG A 602 -73.96 163.50 38.95
CA ARG A 602 -75.20 163.88 39.61
C ARG A 602 -76.35 163.14 38.95
N LEU A 603 -77.02 162.27 39.72
CA LEU A 603 -78.21 161.55 39.30
C LEU A 603 -79.43 162.30 39.79
N SER A 604 -80.31 162.67 38.88
CA SER A 604 -81.56 163.36 39.21
C SER A 604 -82.75 162.51 38.79
N LEU A 605 -83.67 162.30 39.72
CA LEU A 605 -84.96 161.65 39.51
C LEU A 605 -86.09 162.65 39.81
N PRO A 606 -87.18 162.67 39.03
CA PRO A 606 -88.30 163.57 39.31
C PRO A 606 -88.86 163.34 40.73
N GLY A 607 -88.94 164.41 41.54
CA GLY A 607 -89.49 164.36 42.89
C GLY A 607 -88.55 163.86 44.00
N GLN A 608 -87.28 163.57 43.70
CA GLN A 608 -86.26 163.21 44.71
C GLN A 608 -85.09 164.18 44.71
N GLU A 609 -84.41 164.29 45.86
CA GLU A 609 -83.15 165.04 45.93
C GLU A 609 -82.08 164.39 45.04
N PRO A 610 -81.33 165.19 44.26
CA PRO A 610 -80.33 164.67 43.35
C PRO A 610 -79.15 164.03 44.10
N PHE A 611 -78.71 162.88 43.60
CA PHE A 611 -77.63 162.09 44.17
C PHE A 611 -76.29 162.42 43.51
N ASP A 612 -75.34 162.93 44.28
CA ASP A 612 -73.98 163.22 43.81
C ASP A 612 -73.00 162.11 44.20
N SER A 613 -72.20 161.63 43.25
CA SER A 613 -71.10 160.70 43.51
C SER A 613 -69.92 160.94 42.57
N THR A 614 -68.74 160.41 42.91
CA THR A 614 -67.62 160.35 41.98
C THR A 614 -67.63 159.03 41.22
N ALA A 615 -67.29 159.05 39.94
CA ALA A 615 -67.23 157.86 39.11
C ALA A 615 -66.06 157.91 38.11
N LYS A 616 -65.51 156.75 37.76
CA LYS A 616 -64.42 156.60 36.80
C LYS A 616 -64.91 155.82 35.58
N ILE A 617 -64.62 156.32 34.38
CA ILE A 617 -64.95 155.63 33.13
C ILE A 617 -64.08 154.38 33.00
N LYS A 618 -64.69 153.20 32.81
CA LYS A 618 -64.00 151.91 32.63
C LYS A 618 -63.97 151.42 31.20
N TRP A 619 -65.01 151.72 30.44
CA TRP A 619 -65.09 151.41 29.02
C TRP A 619 -66.00 152.42 28.36
N GLN A 620 -65.76 152.64 27.07
CA GLN A 620 -66.63 153.39 26.20
C GLN A 620 -66.70 152.65 24.87
N ARG A 621 -67.89 152.58 24.29
CA ARG A 621 -68.09 152.08 22.94
C ARG A 621 -68.96 153.06 22.16
N THR A 622 -68.68 153.21 20.89
CA THR A 622 -69.54 153.92 19.96
C THR A 622 -70.77 153.05 19.69
N LEU A 623 -71.95 153.65 19.72
CA LEU A 623 -73.19 153.00 19.25
C LEU A 623 -73.41 153.46 17.80
N ASP A 624 -73.61 152.50 16.90
CA ASP A 624 -73.93 152.74 15.49
C ASP A 624 -75.39 153.22 15.33
N THR A 625 -75.68 154.41 15.88
CA THR A 625 -76.95 155.13 15.73
C THR A 625 -76.68 156.49 15.09
N GLN A 626 -77.60 157.05 14.30
CA GLN A 626 -77.50 158.42 13.77
C GLN A 626 -78.50 159.35 14.50
N PRO A 627 -78.06 160.47 15.13
CA PRO A 627 -76.67 160.92 15.30
C PRO A 627 -75.84 160.00 16.20
N VAL A 628 -74.51 159.95 15.98
CA VAL A 628 -73.58 159.05 16.69
C VAL A 628 -73.67 159.28 18.20
N ARG A 629 -73.92 158.20 18.96
CA ARG A 629 -73.97 158.23 20.42
C ARG A 629 -72.90 157.33 21.00
N TYR A 630 -72.43 157.67 22.19
CA TYR A 630 -71.42 156.92 22.92
C TYR A 630 -72.05 156.31 24.16
N GLN A 631 -71.86 155.00 24.33
CA GLN A 631 -72.20 154.32 25.56
C GLN A 631 -70.94 154.15 26.41
N SER A 632 -70.96 154.77 27.58
CA SER A 632 -69.83 154.73 28.52
C SER A 632 -70.25 154.03 29.81
N GLY A 633 -69.42 153.11 30.28
CA GLY A 633 -69.58 152.43 31.56
C GLY A 633 -68.71 153.09 32.62
N PHE A 634 -69.35 153.58 33.67
CA PHE A 634 -68.72 154.22 34.81
C PHE A 634 -68.76 153.27 36.01
N GLN A 635 -67.66 153.22 36.74
CA GLN A 635 -67.60 152.60 38.06
C GLN A 635 -67.69 153.70 39.11
N PHE A 636 -68.59 153.58 40.08
CA PHE A 636 -68.63 154.53 41.17
C PHE A 636 -67.36 154.40 42.03
N THR A 637 -66.69 155.51 42.28
CA THR A 637 -65.50 155.60 43.13
C THR A 637 -65.87 156.44 44.35
N GLY A 638 -65.57 155.96 45.57
CA GLY A 638 -65.84 156.74 46.79
C GLY A 638 -67.29 156.75 47.30
N LEU A 639 -68.12 155.75 46.96
CA LEU A 639 -69.45 155.59 47.58
C LEU A 639 -69.32 155.30 49.08
N ASN A 640 -69.76 156.25 49.91
CA ASN A 640 -69.94 156.03 51.34
C ASN A 640 -71.13 155.08 51.62
N PRO A 641 -71.24 154.49 52.83
CA PRO A 641 -72.27 153.51 53.15
C PRO A 641 -73.70 154.03 52.92
N SER A 642 -74.00 155.27 53.30
CA SER A 642 -75.32 155.88 53.10
C SER A 642 -75.69 155.99 51.62
N LYS A 643 -74.75 156.38 50.76
CA LYS A 643 -74.94 156.43 49.30
C LYS A 643 -75.07 155.04 48.68
N ARG A 644 -74.35 154.03 49.17
CA ARG A 644 -74.54 152.63 48.73
C ARG A 644 -75.92 152.10 49.09
N GLN A 645 -76.41 152.44 50.29
CA GLN A 645 -77.74 152.05 50.72
C GLN A 645 -78.83 152.72 49.88
N TRP A 646 -78.66 154.00 49.57
CA TRP A 646 -79.54 154.71 48.64
C TRP A 646 -79.56 154.05 47.24
N LEU A 647 -78.39 153.75 46.67
CA LEU A 647 -78.29 153.02 45.39
C LEU A 647 -78.95 151.65 45.45
N LYS A 648 -78.78 150.90 46.54
CA LYS A 648 -79.46 149.61 46.72
C LYS A 648 -80.98 149.74 46.75
N GLN A 649 -81.51 150.72 47.48
CA GLN A 649 -82.94 150.98 47.56
C GLN A 649 -83.50 151.39 46.20
N LEU A 650 -82.79 152.24 45.47
CA LEU A 650 -83.18 152.67 44.14
C LEU A 650 -83.12 151.53 43.12
N LEU A 651 -82.08 150.68 43.15
CA LEU A 651 -81.99 149.51 42.27
C LEU A 651 -83.08 148.49 42.60
N ALA A 652 -83.40 148.28 43.88
CA ALA A 652 -84.49 147.42 44.30
C ALA A 652 -85.85 147.95 43.83
N ALA A 653 -86.08 149.26 43.93
CA ALA A 653 -87.29 149.91 43.42
C ALA A 653 -87.39 149.84 41.89
N ALA A 654 -86.29 150.04 41.17
CA ALA A 654 -86.27 149.95 39.70
C ALA A 654 -86.34 148.51 39.16
N SER A 655 -85.91 147.51 39.95
CA SER A 655 -86.05 146.09 39.61
C SER A 655 -87.44 145.51 39.90
N GLN A 656 -88.32 146.27 40.57
CA GLN A 656 -89.72 145.90 40.70
C GLN A 656 -90.46 146.30 39.40
N PRO A 657 -91.00 145.34 38.63
CA PRO A 657 -91.79 145.66 37.45
C PRO A 657 -93.00 146.49 37.86
N ALA A 658 -93.26 147.61 37.18
CA ALA A 658 -94.45 148.42 37.42
C ALA A 658 -95.70 147.53 37.31
N SER A 659 -96.28 147.17 38.47
CA SER A 659 -97.55 146.47 38.53
C SER A 659 -98.62 147.38 37.95
N LYS A 660 -99.18 147.00 36.81
CA LYS A 660 -100.55 147.39 36.47
C LYS A 660 -101.50 146.82 37.51
#